data_AF-A0AAV5R7X6-F1
#
_entry.id   AF-A0AAV5R7X6-F1
#
_cell.length_a   1.000
_cell.length_b   1.000
_cell.length_c   1.000
_cell.angle_alpha   90.00
_cell.angle_beta   90.00
_cell.angle_gamma   90.00
#
_symmetry.space_group_name_H-M   'P 1'
#
loop_
_entity.id
_entity.type
_entity.pdbx_description
1 polymer ?
#
loop_
_entity_poly.entity_id
_entity_poly.type
_entity_poly.pdbx_seq_one_letter_code
_entity_poly.pdbx_strand_id
1 'polypeptide(L)'
;MQCVSLPSNLGKALKGARLSLDDMLSLESNKSITKTSFAKLHRLNMVNDLDIPILSFELSGDDSNNNNNNTNSSILTVKPIKFNNSINDELISYSFKLPADCLHECFTIMELDEKTIVIDLILQLGIVVSLRLNYSIFENPIDLNYENFYDWCTISMPYSFDQRSVLSILTIGEYKSIVSTTDGGLLLLSRLNVSSPFDVTPFTSVSYLSNLKSKFFRTSEQVQELKFLNQSVTVDSIFDMLKLSNDIFVTISFDKNLSFYSLSSSQIIRQYDLNNYIPDILHHSVLSPTSCNGYLKYIATSNSNNLLSLLLKLDQTYIFSFDLSITERNDIELDFLSKITHPSQNEQWIPLNYDVTTNNKFTKYAICWSYSNTSFIKQCIVKKDDINNNVQWSDCIGLDDEQKLNAKELMDLINFIENDDELNSKSIEFIMSEYNNDILQMALQIYNIEMNNDVDINTLDNIILELITNQSVINNGFTLRKSWLNFVSVCQDIKEKLYYKTQSVIFDSSSNHSDPFLVCIKGGSSYSIIRNSTSFEMLLFNRNGEYSSIIDFPYQDQINIDSLTKLVDLSLDYLTSFEGELIYKINNYMINSRNSHDKLMNEIFEKFIFKTTNNEKVTHILQTLGSIDNIGDVLNFLTMLFNTEFDEYTLNNSSVMSLFSEKLIEKSILLNAKSAKIIITGLLLILLTVDYNKSIENIFTTNLQNLKTIDLIENINLLENENLLMKFINLNNSGKVFIKNNTVNMIITILNEQLSNEKFIYFVISELINKKKYSTIEKDFFKYLPDSEFSTVLRGLVTLNDDENKPEKAREMFTLAVDEITSYNTHNGVFNKYLEIILNKELKMEIETIFVSSKSAYFINLSHLFEKRDKLADALKLALESSKNIIKENKVDTDLEELIYYKIFNLSLQLNEFDISFTAIKQMLHQDRLNSLRSFIYKLFQINRLTDIVRFNYAEDFDTVYELIYDLGEKTMQSRGDIKNALKYYRTCYSLCIKEGDFRSAVESLYRFNSQLKTGESSERDKILRNNYLIMLNILKTMEVDDQWILRHNNDEDVVITGKELEHEYLDMRK
;
A
#
# COMPACT_ATOMS: atom_id res chain seq x y z
N MET A 1 -9.06 9.57 -11.18
CA MET A 1 -9.34 9.38 -12.63
C MET A 1 -10.68 10.02 -12.93
N GLN A 2 -10.73 10.98 -13.86
CA GLN A 2 -11.94 11.71 -14.24
C GLN A 2 -12.51 11.20 -15.57
N CYS A 3 -13.82 11.01 -15.65
CA CYS A 3 -14.51 10.57 -16.86
C CYS A 3 -15.20 11.76 -17.55
N VAL A 4 -15.00 11.89 -18.86
CA VAL A 4 -15.52 12.95 -19.71
C VAL A 4 -16.29 12.32 -20.87
N SER A 5 -17.55 12.70 -21.07
CA SER A 5 -18.36 12.21 -22.18
C SER A 5 -18.31 13.16 -23.37
N LEU A 6 -18.16 12.60 -24.58
CA LEU A 6 -18.36 13.36 -25.82
C LEU A 6 -19.84 13.38 -26.23
N PRO A 7 -20.22 14.29 -27.16
CA PRO A 7 -21.60 14.48 -27.56
C PRO A 7 -22.14 13.26 -28.31
N SER A 8 -23.34 12.80 -27.93
CA SER A 8 -24.11 11.81 -28.69
C SER A 8 -24.73 12.44 -29.95
N ASN A 9 -25.06 13.73 -29.91
CA ASN A 9 -25.64 14.47 -31.03
C ASN A 9 -24.57 15.07 -31.96
N LEU A 10 -23.94 14.21 -32.77
CA LEU A 10 -22.88 14.58 -33.71
C LEU A 10 -23.29 15.68 -34.70
N GLY A 11 -24.57 15.73 -35.10
CA GLY A 11 -25.07 16.73 -36.04
C GLY A 11 -25.07 18.17 -35.49
N LYS A 12 -25.31 18.34 -34.18
CA LYS A 12 -25.14 19.64 -33.50
C LYS A 12 -23.66 19.97 -33.32
N ALA A 13 -22.85 18.99 -32.90
CA ALA A 13 -21.43 19.17 -32.65
C ALA A 13 -20.67 19.62 -33.91
N LEU A 14 -20.92 18.97 -35.05
CA LEU A 14 -20.34 19.31 -36.37
C LEU A 14 -20.71 20.71 -36.86
N LYS A 15 -21.86 21.26 -36.42
CA LYS A 15 -22.31 22.61 -36.76
C LYS A 15 -21.78 23.69 -35.81
N GLY A 16 -21.01 23.32 -34.78
CA GLY A 16 -20.56 24.26 -33.75
C GLY A 16 -21.69 24.84 -32.91
N ALA A 17 -22.82 24.13 -32.78
CA ALA A 17 -23.99 24.62 -32.03
C ALA A 17 -23.82 24.41 -30.51
N ARG A 18 -24.44 25.28 -29.70
CA ARG A 18 -24.41 25.14 -28.23
C ARG A 18 -24.97 23.78 -27.79
N LEU A 19 -24.17 23.05 -27.02
CA LEU A 19 -24.50 21.73 -26.48
C LEU A 19 -25.18 21.86 -25.10
N SER A 20 -25.98 20.86 -24.75
CA SER A 20 -26.63 20.71 -23.44
C SER A 20 -26.27 19.36 -22.82
N LEU A 21 -26.57 19.16 -21.53
CA LEU A 21 -26.30 17.88 -20.85
C LEU A 21 -26.98 16.70 -21.56
N ASP A 22 -28.19 16.89 -22.08
CA ASP A 22 -28.95 15.87 -22.83
C ASP A 22 -28.29 15.49 -24.16
N ASP A 23 -27.39 16.33 -24.68
CA ASP A 23 -26.64 16.06 -25.91
C ASP A 23 -25.36 15.23 -25.66
N MET A 24 -25.05 14.87 -24.39
CA MET A 24 -23.88 14.09 -24.01
C MET A 24 -24.21 12.62 -23.80
N LEU A 25 -23.21 11.75 -23.99
CA LEU A 25 -23.36 10.32 -23.65
C LEU A 25 -23.59 10.14 -22.14
N SER A 26 -24.52 9.25 -21.79
CA SER A 26 -24.75 8.89 -20.39
C SER A 26 -23.49 8.26 -19.80
N LEU A 27 -23.07 8.80 -18.66
CA LEU A 27 -22.06 8.22 -17.78
C LEU A 27 -22.76 7.15 -16.93
N GLU A 28 -23.19 6.04 -17.53
CA GLU A 28 -23.61 4.90 -16.70
C GLU A 28 -22.38 4.38 -15.95
N SER A 29 -22.51 4.26 -14.63
CA SER A 29 -21.46 3.92 -13.66
C SER A 29 -20.90 2.51 -13.80
N ASN A 30 -21.38 1.73 -14.77
CA ASN A 30 -20.88 0.39 -15.01
C ASN A 30 -19.62 0.48 -15.86
N LYS A 31 -18.48 0.61 -15.17
CA LYS A 31 -17.17 0.25 -15.72
C LYS A 31 -17.19 -1.25 -16.04
N SER A 32 -17.83 -1.67 -17.13
CA SER A 32 -17.42 -2.94 -17.76
C SER A 32 -15.97 -2.72 -18.18
N ILE A 33 -15.06 -3.51 -17.62
CA ILE A 33 -13.65 -3.44 -18.00
C ILE A 33 -13.57 -4.01 -19.42
N THR A 34 -13.68 -3.08 -20.37
CA THR A 34 -13.55 -3.29 -21.79
C THR A 34 -12.15 -3.76 -22.12
N LYS A 35 -12.03 -4.75 -23.00
CA LYS A 35 -10.74 -5.26 -23.47
C LYS A 35 -9.99 -4.12 -24.17
N THR A 36 -8.71 -3.93 -23.81
CA THR A 36 -7.84 -2.99 -24.49
C THR A 36 -7.63 -3.43 -25.92
N SER A 37 -8.17 -2.67 -26.87
CA SER A 37 -8.03 -2.94 -28.29
C SER A 37 -6.68 -2.42 -28.81
N PHE A 38 -6.23 -1.30 -28.27
CA PHE A 38 -4.99 -0.65 -28.66
C PHE A 38 -4.41 0.19 -27.52
N ALA A 39 -3.07 0.21 -27.37
CA ALA A 39 -2.40 1.16 -26.48
C ALA A 39 -1.06 1.65 -27.06
N LYS A 40 -0.68 2.90 -26.73
CA LYS A 40 0.59 3.50 -27.13
C LYS A 40 1.18 4.36 -26.02
N LEU A 41 2.48 4.24 -25.84
CA LEU A 41 3.28 5.19 -25.06
C LEU A 41 3.78 6.31 -25.96
N HIS A 42 3.71 7.53 -25.47
CA HIS A 42 4.28 8.70 -26.14
C HIS A 42 5.13 9.50 -25.17
N ARG A 43 6.31 9.87 -25.65
CA ARG A 43 7.22 10.77 -24.95
C ARG A 43 7.07 12.17 -25.55
N LEU A 44 6.96 13.16 -24.67
CA LEU A 44 6.97 14.58 -25.04
C LEU A 44 8.39 15.04 -25.36
N ASN A 45 8.53 15.91 -26.37
CA ASN A 45 9.81 16.35 -26.93
C ASN A 45 10.25 17.70 -26.34
N MET A 46 9.97 18.00 -25.07
CA MET A 46 10.42 19.27 -24.49
C MET A 46 11.87 19.23 -24.08
N VAL A 47 12.56 20.33 -24.34
CA VAL A 47 14.01 20.48 -24.13
C VAL A 47 14.27 20.80 -22.65
N ASN A 48 15.15 20.00 -22.03
CA ASN A 48 15.84 20.24 -20.75
C ASN A 48 15.13 20.00 -19.41
N ASP A 49 13.87 19.56 -19.35
CA ASP A 49 13.25 19.22 -18.05
C ASP A 49 13.29 17.71 -17.75
N LEU A 50 14.00 17.35 -16.67
CA LEU A 50 13.99 16.02 -16.03
C LEU A 50 12.60 15.62 -15.49
N ASP A 51 11.62 16.51 -15.61
CA ASP A 51 10.31 16.49 -14.96
C ASP A 51 9.15 16.08 -15.86
N ILE A 52 9.40 15.71 -17.13
CA ILE A 52 8.34 15.48 -18.11
C ILE A 52 7.87 14.01 -18.06
N PRO A 53 6.56 13.75 -17.83
CA PRO A 53 6.03 12.39 -17.78
C PRO A 53 5.90 11.77 -19.18
N ILE A 54 5.94 10.44 -19.21
CA ILE A 54 5.50 9.65 -20.35
C ILE A 54 3.98 9.62 -20.35
N LEU A 55 3.35 9.87 -21.48
CA LEU A 55 1.90 9.77 -21.61
C LEU A 55 1.52 8.40 -22.15
N SER A 56 0.64 7.72 -21.43
CA SER A 56 0.00 6.49 -21.89
C SER A 56 -1.37 6.80 -22.48
N PHE A 57 -1.63 6.21 -23.64
CA PHE A 57 -2.90 6.29 -24.35
C PHE A 57 -3.44 4.89 -24.53
N GLU A 58 -4.67 4.68 -24.09
CA GLU A 58 -5.33 3.39 -24.16
C GLU A 58 -6.72 3.54 -24.76
N LEU A 59 -7.01 2.74 -25.79
CA LEU A 59 -8.33 2.61 -26.37
C LEU A 59 -8.91 1.27 -25.95
N SER A 60 -10.07 1.32 -25.31
CA SER A 60 -10.79 0.13 -24.84
C SER A 60 -12.20 0.10 -25.43
N GLY A 61 -12.67 -1.10 -25.81
CA GLY A 61 -13.99 -1.32 -26.43
C GLY A 61 -14.76 -2.50 -25.83
N ASP A 62 -16.09 -2.45 -25.89
CA ASP A 62 -16.97 -3.54 -25.46
C ASP A 62 -17.04 -4.63 -26.54
N ASP A 63 -16.35 -5.74 -26.32
CA ASP A 63 -16.38 -6.95 -27.19
C ASP A 63 -17.64 -7.82 -26.95
N SER A 64 -18.65 -7.33 -26.19
CA SER A 64 -19.87 -8.11 -25.91
C SER A 64 -20.73 -8.27 -27.17
N ASN A 65 -20.42 -9.30 -27.95
CA ASN A 65 -21.10 -9.75 -29.17
C ASN A 65 -22.56 -10.23 -28.97
N ASN A 66 -23.24 -9.83 -27.88
CA ASN A 66 -24.60 -10.26 -27.57
C ASN A 66 -25.50 -9.05 -27.25
N ASN A 67 -25.94 -8.34 -28.30
CA ASN A 67 -27.32 -7.86 -28.51
C ASN A 67 -27.35 -6.71 -29.53
N ASN A 68 -28.35 -6.73 -30.42
CA ASN A 68 -28.53 -5.87 -31.60
C ASN A 68 -28.81 -4.36 -31.33
N ASN A 69 -28.20 -3.75 -30.31
CA ASN A 69 -28.33 -2.30 -30.08
C ASN A 69 -27.02 -1.58 -30.44
N ASN A 70 -27.06 -0.82 -31.54
CA ASN A 70 -25.95 -0.13 -32.23
C ASN A 70 -25.30 1.05 -31.46
N THR A 71 -24.83 0.88 -30.23
CA THR A 71 -24.03 1.92 -29.56
C THR A 71 -22.87 1.33 -28.76
N ASN A 72 -21.94 0.65 -29.42
CA ASN A 72 -20.63 0.38 -28.82
C ASN A 72 -19.80 1.67 -28.94
N SER A 73 -19.45 2.26 -27.79
CA SER A 73 -18.61 3.45 -27.67
C SER A 73 -17.28 3.09 -27.06
N SER A 74 -16.18 3.26 -27.79
CA SER A 74 -14.84 3.10 -27.22
C SER A 74 -14.50 4.20 -26.22
N ILE A 75 -13.61 3.89 -25.27
CA ILE A 75 -13.09 4.84 -24.28
C ILE A 75 -11.62 5.09 -24.56
N LEU A 76 -11.24 6.36 -24.70
CA LEU A 76 -9.84 6.78 -24.75
C LEU A 76 -9.40 7.20 -23.35
N THR A 77 -8.43 6.51 -22.79
CA THR A 77 -7.83 6.84 -21.49
C THR A 77 -6.43 7.43 -21.70
N VAL A 78 -6.19 8.58 -21.08
CA VAL A 78 -4.91 9.29 -21.08
C VAL A 78 -4.37 9.35 -19.65
N LYS A 79 -3.20 8.75 -19.40
CA LYS A 79 -2.57 8.75 -18.07
C LYS A 79 -1.10 9.17 -18.16
N PRO A 80 -0.67 10.18 -17.38
CA PRO A 80 0.73 10.53 -17.25
C PRO A 80 1.46 9.57 -16.30
N ILE A 81 2.69 9.20 -16.67
CA ILE A 81 3.59 8.33 -15.90
C ILE A 81 4.86 9.12 -15.62
N LYS A 82 5.16 9.33 -14.34
CA LYS A 82 6.36 10.05 -13.90
C LYS A 82 7.10 9.21 -12.86
N PHE A 83 8.41 9.07 -13.01
CA PHE A 83 9.25 8.33 -12.05
C PHE A 83 9.76 9.21 -10.92
N ASN A 84 10.24 10.42 -11.23
CA ASN A 84 10.85 11.33 -10.26
C ASN A 84 10.09 12.65 -10.28
N ASN A 85 9.72 13.15 -9.10
CA ASN A 85 8.96 14.37 -8.92
C ASN A 85 9.83 15.51 -8.36
N SER A 86 9.72 16.72 -8.91
CA SER A 86 10.26 17.93 -8.27
C SER A 86 9.41 18.40 -7.09
N ILE A 87 8.08 18.24 -7.18
CA ILE A 87 7.09 18.57 -6.14
C ILE A 87 6.17 17.36 -5.93
N ASN A 88 5.72 17.13 -4.70
CA ASN A 88 4.87 15.99 -4.33
C ASN A 88 3.41 16.15 -4.79
N ASP A 89 3.19 16.24 -6.09
CA ASP A 89 1.86 16.41 -6.70
C ASP A 89 1.35 15.09 -7.30
N GLU A 90 0.09 14.76 -7.02
CA GLU A 90 -0.59 13.61 -7.60
C GLU A 90 -1.07 13.93 -9.01
N LEU A 91 -0.61 13.17 -10.01
CA LEU A 91 -1.02 13.36 -11.39
C LEU A 91 -2.39 12.74 -11.67
N ILE A 92 -3.24 13.51 -12.36
CA ILE A 92 -4.61 13.13 -12.70
C ILE A 92 -4.64 12.37 -14.03
N SER A 93 -5.54 11.40 -14.15
CA SER A 93 -5.83 10.66 -15.38
C SER A 93 -7.21 10.98 -15.92
N TYR A 94 -7.37 11.05 -17.25
CA TYR A 94 -8.64 11.37 -17.92
C TYR A 94 -9.11 10.22 -18.83
N SER A 95 -10.41 9.95 -18.84
CA SER A 95 -11.04 8.99 -19.74
C SER A 95 -12.15 9.67 -20.55
N PHE A 96 -12.05 9.60 -21.87
CA PHE A 96 -12.97 10.20 -22.83
C PHE A 96 -13.84 9.12 -23.47
N LYS A 97 -15.16 9.17 -23.24
CA LYS A 97 -16.11 8.25 -23.89
C LYS A 97 -16.42 8.76 -25.30
N LEU A 98 -15.93 8.04 -26.32
CA LEU A 98 -16.05 8.41 -27.73
C LEU A 98 -17.46 8.12 -28.27
N PRO A 99 -17.95 8.86 -29.27
CA PRO A 99 -19.29 8.65 -29.84
C PRO A 99 -19.38 7.43 -30.77
N ALA A 100 -18.25 6.90 -31.22
CA ALA A 100 -18.12 5.67 -31.98
C ALA A 100 -16.70 5.12 -31.81
N ASP A 101 -16.48 3.87 -32.23
CA ASP A 101 -15.17 3.23 -32.15
C ASP A 101 -14.12 3.95 -33.02
N CYS A 102 -12.90 4.06 -32.51
CA CYS A 102 -11.74 4.55 -33.26
C CYS A 102 -11.28 3.48 -34.26
N LEU A 103 -10.94 3.89 -35.48
CA LEU A 103 -10.27 2.99 -36.44
C LEU A 103 -8.87 2.61 -35.91
N HIS A 104 -8.44 1.38 -36.18
CA HIS A 104 -7.12 0.88 -35.76
C HIS A 104 -6.00 1.75 -36.36
N GLU A 105 -4.96 2.09 -35.57
CA GLU A 105 -3.84 2.96 -36.00
C GLU A 105 -4.23 4.35 -36.55
N CYS A 106 -5.49 4.76 -36.36
CA CYS A 106 -6.00 6.04 -36.84
C CYS A 106 -6.08 7.08 -35.72
N PHE A 107 -5.02 7.16 -34.93
CA PHE A 107 -4.85 8.23 -33.95
C PHE A 107 -3.41 8.74 -33.99
N THR A 108 -3.25 10.02 -33.68
CA THR A 108 -1.94 10.65 -33.64
C THR A 108 -1.88 11.69 -32.54
N ILE A 109 -0.65 11.96 -32.08
CA ILE A 109 -0.37 12.85 -30.98
C ILE A 109 0.57 13.92 -31.49
N MET A 110 0.29 15.14 -31.09
CA MET A 110 0.97 16.34 -31.51
C MET A 110 1.23 17.20 -30.27
N GLU A 111 2.36 17.89 -30.28
CA GLU A 111 2.74 18.82 -29.22
C GLU A 111 2.77 20.24 -29.78
N LEU A 112 2.15 21.17 -29.05
CA LEU A 112 2.07 22.60 -29.35
C LEU A 112 2.64 23.42 -28.19
N ASP A 113 3.48 24.41 -28.52
CA ASP A 113 4.02 25.42 -27.61
C ASP A 113 4.63 24.88 -26.30
N GLU A 114 5.19 23.67 -26.32
CA GLU A 114 5.79 22.96 -25.16
C GLU A 114 4.85 22.87 -23.94
N LYS A 115 3.52 22.99 -24.10
CA LYS A 115 2.57 22.87 -22.96
C LYS A 115 1.23 22.28 -23.34
N THR A 116 0.94 22.12 -24.62
CA THR A 116 -0.36 21.62 -25.08
C THR A 116 -0.17 20.36 -25.91
N ILE A 117 -0.93 19.32 -25.57
CA ILE A 117 -1.00 18.07 -26.32
C ILE A 117 -2.28 18.09 -27.15
N VAL A 118 -2.15 17.73 -28.42
CA VAL A 118 -3.28 17.55 -29.32
C VAL A 118 -3.37 16.10 -29.75
N ILE A 119 -4.55 15.51 -29.60
CA ILE A 119 -4.84 14.12 -29.97
C ILE A 119 -5.87 14.16 -31.09
N ASP A 120 -5.48 13.73 -32.29
CA ASP A 120 -6.38 13.60 -33.42
C ASP A 120 -6.75 12.12 -33.63
N LEU A 121 -8.05 11.80 -33.70
CA LEU A 121 -8.62 10.45 -33.81
C LEU A 121 -9.56 10.39 -35.01
N ILE A 122 -9.52 9.31 -35.80
CA ILE A 122 -10.51 9.04 -36.85
C ILE A 122 -11.41 7.88 -36.42
N LEU A 123 -12.70 8.17 -36.31
CA LEU A 123 -13.72 7.19 -35.92
C LEU A 123 -14.20 6.39 -37.13
N GLN A 124 -14.79 5.21 -36.89
CA GLN A 124 -15.38 4.35 -37.94
C GLN A 124 -16.43 5.07 -38.80
N LEU A 125 -17.08 6.10 -38.24
CA LEU A 125 -18.05 6.95 -38.95
C LEU A 125 -17.40 7.96 -39.91
N GLY A 126 -16.08 7.93 -40.10
CA GLY A 126 -15.35 8.90 -40.93
C GLY A 126 -15.22 10.29 -40.31
N ILE A 127 -15.44 10.39 -39.00
CA ILE A 127 -15.36 11.64 -38.24
C ILE A 127 -13.98 11.78 -37.60
N VAL A 128 -13.43 12.99 -37.64
CA VAL A 128 -12.17 13.34 -36.97
C VAL A 128 -12.49 14.08 -35.67
N VAL A 129 -12.01 13.54 -34.55
CA VAL A 129 -12.07 14.15 -33.22
C VAL A 129 -10.68 14.67 -32.86
N SER A 130 -10.58 15.94 -32.49
CA SER A 130 -9.34 16.58 -32.07
C SER A 130 -9.48 17.06 -30.63
N LEU A 131 -8.71 16.49 -29.72
CA LEU A 131 -8.65 16.90 -28.31
C LEU A 131 -7.45 17.81 -28.09
N ARG A 132 -7.65 18.97 -27.48
CA ARG A 132 -6.62 19.94 -27.10
C ARG A 132 -6.51 19.98 -25.58
N LEU A 133 -5.45 19.38 -25.05
CA LEU A 133 -5.23 19.22 -23.60
C LEU A 133 -3.98 20.01 -23.18
N ASN A 134 -4.14 20.99 -22.30
CA ASN A 134 -3.00 21.66 -21.68
C ASN A 134 -2.40 20.72 -20.62
N TYR A 135 -1.08 20.59 -20.59
CA TYR A 135 -0.37 19.75 -19.63
C TYR A 135 -0.72 20.06 -18.16
N SER A 136 -1.01 21.33 -17.84
CA SER A 136 -1.42 21.74 -16.48
C SER A 136 -2.67 21.02 -15.97
N ILE A 137 -3.48 20.42 -16.85
CA ILE A 137 -4.70 19.70 -16.51
C ILE A 137 -4.44 18.40 -15.74
N PHE A 138 -3.22 17.86 -15.88
CA PHE A 138 -2.79 16.65 -15.19
C PHE A 138 -2.26 16.95 -13.78
N GLU A 139 -1.83 18.19 -13.53
CA GLU A 139 -1.34 18.64 -12.21
C GLU A 139 -2.47 19.29 -11.41
N ASN A 140 -3.31 20.09 -12.07
CA ASN A 140 -4.41 20.82 -11.46
C ASN A 140 -5.73 20.37 -12.10
N PRO A 141 -6.70 19.83 -11.32
CA PRO A 141 -7.99 19.42 -11.84
C PRO A 141 -8.73 20.64 -12.40
N ILE A 142 -8.97 20.65 -13.71
CA ILE A 142 -9.85 21.61 -14.38
C ILE A 142 -11.06 20.82 -14.86
N ASP A 143 -12.27 21.32 -14.58
CA ASP A 143 -13.50 20.67 -15.02
C ASP A 143 -13.64 20.76 -16.56
N LEU A 144 -13.37 19.65 -17.24
CA LEU A 144 -13.74 19.44 -18.64
C LEU A 144 -15.23 19.10 -18.73
N ASN A 145 -16.05 20.04 -19.19
CA ASN A 145 -17.51 19.87 -19.21
C ASN A 145 -18.12 20.31 -20.56
N TYR A 146 -19.44 20.22 -20.67
CA TYR A 146 -20.15 20.60 -21.90
C TYR A 146 -20.18 22.11 -22.15
N GLU A 147 -19.93 22.93 -21.12
CA GLU A 147 -19.95 24.40 -21.23
C GLU A 147 -18.68 24.93 -21.92
N ASN A 148 -17.53 24.30 -21.66
CA ASN A 148 -16.24 24.62 -22.27
C ASN A 148 -15.81 23.64 -23.39
N PHE A 149 -16.73 22.82 -23.89
CA PHE A 149 -16.45 21.75 -24.85
C PHE A 149 -15.57 22.19 -26.04
N TYR A 150 -15.91 23.31 -26.66
CA TYR A 150 -15.21 23.81 -27.85
C TYR A 150 -13.83 24.41 -27.58
N ASP A 151 -13.43 24.57 -26.30
CA ASP A 151 -12.09 25.02 -25.92
C ASP A 151 -11.08 23.88 -25.98
N TRP A 152 -11.53 22.65 -25.68
CA TRP A 152 -10.68 21.46 -25.56
C TRP A 152 -11.03 20.33 -26.53
N CYS A 153 -12.14 20.38 -27.27
CA CYS A 153 -12.50 19.38 -28.26
C CYS A 153 -13.13 19.98 -29.51
N THR A 154 -12.73 19.48 -30.68
CA THR A 154 -13.38 19.76 -31.96
C THR A 154 -13.67 18.50 -32.75
N ILE A 155 -14.85 18.48 -33.39
CA ILE A 155 -15.32 17.37 -34.21
C ILE A 155 -15.49 17.87 -35.64
N SER A 156 -14.91 17.17 -36.61
CA SER A 156 -14.96 17.56 -38.03
C SER A 156 -15.12 16.34 -38.95
N MET A 157 -15.54 16.58 -40.20
CA MET A 157 -15.63 15.55 -41.24
C MET A 157 -14.95 16.09 -42.52
N PRO A 158 -13.61 16.07 -42.57
CA PRO A 158 -12.87 16.79 -43.61
C PRO A 158 -12.85 16.08 -44.96
N TYR A 159 -13.07 14.77 -44.99
CA TYR A 159 -13.06 13.97 -46.20
C TYR A 159 -14.12 12.88 -46.14
N SER A 160 -14.59 12.42 -47.30
CA SER A 160 -15.49 11.28 -47.40
C SER A 160 -14.71 9.96 -47.29
N PHE A 161 -14.32 9.60 -46.06
CA PHE A 161 -13.61 8.34 -45.79
C PHE A 161 -14.42 7.08 -46.12
N ASP A 162 -15.74 7.21 -46.33
CA ASP A 162 -16.59 6.16 -46.89
C ASP A 162 -16.17 5.75 -48.32
N GLN A 163 -15.59 6.69 -49.09
CA GLN A 163 -15.17 6.43 -50.47
C GLN A 163 -13.76 5.87 -50.56
N ARG A 164 -12.86 6.32 -49.67
CA ARG A 164 -11.49 5.83 -49.55
C ARG A 164 -11.22 5.60 -48.08
N SER A 165 -11.33 4.34 -47.67
CA SER A 165 -11.13 3.93 -46.29
C SER A 165 -9.71 4.24 -45.83
N VAL A 166 -9.62 4.72 -44.60
CA VAL A 166 -8.36 5.06 -43.94
C VAL A 166 -7.69 3.81 -43.42
N LEU A 167 -6.36 3.76 -43.56
CA LEU A 167 -5.50 2.73 -43.00
C LEU A 167 -4.75 3.23 -41.75
N SER A 168 -4.11 4.41 -41.82
CA SER A 168 -3.35 4.99 -40.70
C SER A 168 -3.20 6.50 -40.81
N ILE A 169 -2.88 7.17 -39.69
CA ILE A 169 -2.63 8.62 -39.63
C ILE A 169 -1.30 8.94 -38.93
N LEU A 170 -0.58 9.93 -39.46
CA LEU A 170 0.67 10.46 -38.89
C LEU A 170 0.61 11.99 -38.79
N THR A 171 0.93 12.56 -37.64
CA THR A 171 1.22 14.00 -37.52
C THR A 171 2.61 14.31 -38.03
N ILE A 172 2.75 15.33 -38.88
CA ILE A 172 4.05 15.77 -39.43
C ILE A 172 4.40 17.21 -39.04
N GLY A 173 3.42 18.03 -38.69
CA GLY A 173 3.65 19.37 -38.15
C GLY A 173 2.49 19.83 -37.28
N GLU A 174 2.64 21.01 -36.68
CA GLU A 174 1.68 21.60 -35.72
C GLU A 174 0.23 21.67 -36.24
N TYR A 175 0.03 21.77 -37.56
CA TYR A 175 -1.31 21.79 -38.14
C TYR A 175 -1.43 20.91 -39.38
N LYS A 176 -0.56 19.90 -39.50
CA LYS A 176 -0.50 19.02 -40.68
C LYS A 176 -0.38 17.55 -40.28
N SER A 177 -1.25 16.73 -40.84
CA SER A 177 -1.26 15.28 -40.65
C SER A 177 -1.38 14.58 -42.00
N ILE A 178 -0.79 13.40 -42.16
CA ILE A 178 -0.93 12.56 -43.34
C ILE A 178 -1.79 11.36 -43.00
N VAL A 179 -2.70 11.05 -43.91
CA VAL A 179 -3.58 9.89 -43.86
C VAL A 179 -3.22 8.95 -45.00
N SER A 180 -2.94 7.69 -44.66
CA SER A 180 -2.80 6.59 -45.61
C SER A 180 -4.15 5.93 -45.85
N THR A 181 -4.43 5.55 -47.09
CA THR A 181 -5.68 4.89 -47.49
C THR A 181 -5.44 3.44 -47.93
N THR A 182 -6.48 2.60 -47.83
CA THR A 182 -6.40 1.15 -48.16
C THR A 182 -6.16 0.84 -49.64
N ASP A 183 -6.24 1.85 -50.50
CA ASP A 183 -5.91 1.77 -51.92
C ASP A 183 -4.46 2.17 -52.24
N GLY A 184 -3.68 2.56 -51.22
CA GLY A 184 -2.27 2.98 -51.30
C GLY A 184 -2.03 4.43 -51.69
N GLY A 185 -3.03 5.29 -51.52
CA GLY A 185 -2.81 6.73 -51.59
C GLY A 185 -2.46 7.38 -50.26
N LEU A 186 -1.97 8.61 -50.37
CA LEU A 186 -1.70 9.49 -49.23
C LEU A 186 -2.53 10.78 -49.38
N LEU A 187 -3.10 11.23 -48.27
CA LEU A 187 -3.84 12.48 -48.14
C LEU A 187 -3.15 13.35 -47.10
N LEU A 188 -2.84 14.61 -47.44
CA LEU A 188 -2.40 15.62 -46.47
C LEU A 188 -3.63 16.34 -45.93
N LEU A 189 -3.83 16.23 -44.62
CA LEU A 189 -4.77 17.05 -43.84
C LEU A 189 -4.03 18.28 -43.31
N SER A 190 -4.56 19.47 -43.57
CA SER A 190 -4.00 20.74 -43.08
C SER A 190 -5.07 21.61 -42.44
N ARG A 191 -4.77 22.26 -41.31
CA ARG A 191 -5.69 23.18 -40.62
C ARG A 191 -5.00 24.51 -40.29
N LEU A 192 -5.77 25.55 -39.97
CA LEU A 192 -5.22 26.87 -39.60
C LEU A 192 -4.83 26.92 -38.12
N ASN A 193 -5.64 26.28 -37.28
CA ASN A 193 -5.42 26.09 -35.85
C ASN A 193 -6.13 24.79 -35.41
N VAL A 194 -5.91 24.33 -34.17
CA VAL A 194 -6.49 23.08 -33.66
C VAL A 194 -8.01 23.06 -33.76
N SER A 195 -8.66 24.20 -33.53
CA SER A 195 -10.11 24.31 -33.52
C SER A 195 -10.74 24.44 -34.91
N SER A 196 -9.94 24.61 -35.96
CA SER A 196 -10.40 24.77 -37.34
C SER A 196 -10.56 23.41 -38.03
N PRO A 197 -11.50 23.29 -39.00
CA PRO A 197 -11.63 22.07 -39.79
C PRO A 197 -10.39 21.82 -40.64
N PHE A 198 -10.15 20.56 -41.00
CA PHE A 198 -9.06 20.20 -41.91
C PHE A 198 -9.45 20.40 -43.38
N ASP A 199 -8.54 20.97 -44.15
CA ASP A 199 -8.49 20.93 -45.60
C ASP A 199 -7.67 19.71 -46.06
N VAL A 200 -8.10 19.06 -47.14
CA VAL A 200 -7.50 17.80 -47.61
C VAL A 200 -6.90 17.97 -49.00
N THR A 201 -5.62 17.66 -49.14
CA THR A 201 -4.90 17.65 -50.42
C THR A 201 -4.28 16.29 -50.69
N PRO A 202 -4.63 15.59 -51.80
CA PRO A 202 -4.02 14.29 -52.12
C PRO A 202 -2.58 14.46 -52.62
N PHE A 203 -1.70 13.53 -52.25
CA PHE A 203 -0.36 13.46 -52.84
C PHE A 203 -0.43 12.98 -54.29
N THR A 204 0.46 13.49 -55.15
CA THR A 204 0.56 13.02 -56.53
C THR A 204 1.27 11.67 -56.56
N SER A 205 0.51 10.57 -56.50
CA SER A 205 1.06 9.22 -56.64
C SER A 205 0.80 8.65 -58.03
N VAL A 206 1.83 8.01 -58.61
CA VAL A 206 1.77 7.34 -59.91
C VAL A 206 1.13 5.94 -59.78
N SER A 207 0.89 5.47 -58.55
CA SER A 207 0.39 4.13 -58.20
C SER A 207 -1.04 3.85 -58.70
N TYR A 208 -1.86 4.88 -58.94
CA TYR A 208 -3.18 4.64 -59.56
C TYR A 208 -3.04 4.08 -61.00
N LEU A 209 -1.95 4.41 -61.70
CA LEU A 209 -1.69 3.93 -63.06
C LEU A 209 -1.24 2.46 -63.08
N SER A 210 -0.57 1.96 -62.03
CA SER A 210 -0.23 0.53 -61.92
C SER A 210 -1.49 -0.31 -61.70
N ASN A 211 -2.43 0.15 -60.86
CA ASN A 211 -3.74 -0.49 -60.67
C ASN A 211 -4.64 -0.47 -61.92
N LEU A 212 -4.55 0.57 -62.74
CA LEU A 212 -5.18 0.58 -64.07
C LEU A 212 -4.50 -0.42 -65.01
N LYS A 213 -3.17 -0.46 -65.05
CA LYS A 213 -2.42 -1.43 -65.87
C LYS A 213 -2.72 -2.87 -65.47
N SER A 214 -2.80 -3.18 -64.18
CA SER A 214 -3.07 -4.55 -63.71
C SER A 214 -4.52 -5.00 -63.98
N LYS A 215 -5.50 -4.10 -63.89
CA LYS A 215 -6.90 -4.38 -64.25
C LYS A 215 -7.10 -4.56 -65.76
N PHE A 216 -6.34 -3.86 -66.59
CA PHE A 216 -6.42 -3.96 -68.06
C PHE A 216 -5.49 -5.03 -68.67
N PHE A 217 -4.38 -5.37 -68.00
CA PHE A 217 -3.41 -6.38 -68.42
C PHE A 217 -3.28 -7.44 -67.31
N ARG A 218 -4.16 -8.45 -67.33
CA ARG A 218 -4.14 -9.60 -66.41
C ARG A 218 -2.84 -10.39 -66.57
N THR A 219 -1.84 -10.12 -65.75
CA THR A 219 -0.77 -11.07 -65.44
C THR A 219 -1.20 -11.91 -64.24
N SER A 220 -1.36 -13.20 -64.46
CA SER A 220 -1.63 -14.21 -63.43
C SER A 220 -0.45 -14.34 -62.47
N GLU A 221 -0.76 -14.58 -61.18
CA GLU A 221 0.10 -15.04 -60.06
C GLU A 221 0.53 -14.04 -58.97
N GLN A 222 0.29 -12.72 -59.08
CA GLN A 222 0.58 -11.80 -57.97
C GLN A 222 -0.67 -11.47 -57.14
N VAL A 223 -0.59 -11.66 -55.81
CA VAL A 223 -1.62 -11.23 -54.85
C VAL A 223 -1.69 -9.70 -54.89
N GLN A 224 -2.81 -9.14 -55.35
CA GLN A 224 -2.99 -7.68 -55.45
C GLN A 224 -3.74 -7.08 -54.25
N GLU A 225 -4.50 -7.91 -53.53
CA GLU A 225 -5.31 -7.51 -52.38
C GLU A 225 -5.06 -8.46 -51.20
N LEU A 226 -4.79 -7.89 -50.04
CA LEU A 226 -4.62 -8.55 -48.75
C LEU A 226 -5.87 -8.31 -47.90
N LYS A 227 -6.16 -9.21 -46.97
CA LYS A 227 -7.11 -8.94 -45.90
C LYS A 227 -6.34 -8.45 -44.66
N PHE A 228 -6.65 -7.25 -44.19
CA PHE A 228 -6.13 -6.69 -42.94
C PHE A 228 -7.30 -6.20 -42.09
N LEU A 229 -7.41 -6.69 -40.84
CA LEU A 229 -8.46 -6.30 -39.89
C LEU A 229 -9.88 -6.27 -40.51
N ASN A 230 -10.22 -7.31 -41.29
CA ASN A 230 -11.49 -7.45 -42.03
C ASN A 230 -11.72 -6.46 -43.20
N GLN A 231 -10.71 -5.67 -43.59
CA GLN A 231 -10.73 -4.80 -44.76
C GLN A 231 -9.84 -5.36 -45.88
N SER A 232 -10.22 -5.12 -47.14
CA SER A 232 -9.38 -5.41 -48.32
C SER A 232 -8.41 -4.26 -48.56
N VAL A 233 -7.11 -4.55 -48.55
CA VAL A 233 -6.02 -3.57 -48.65
C VAL A 233 -5.10 -3.93 -49.82
N THR A 234 -4.67 -2.94 -50.61
CA THR A 234 -3.75 -3.18 -51.73
C THR A 234 -2.32 -3.39 -51.24
N VAL A 235 -1.50 -4.14 -51.99
CA VAL A 235 -0.08 -4.38 -51.61
C VAL A 235 0.78 -3.10 -51.67
N ASP A 236 0.36 -2.11 -52.47
CA ASP A 236 0.98 -0.77 -52.50
C ASP A 236 0.60 0.09 -51.29
N SER A 237 -0.31 -0.37 -50.42
CA SER A 237 -0.74 0.40 -49.27
C SER A 237 0.36 0.62 -48.25
N ILE A 238 0.40 1.84 -47.73
CA ILE A 238 1.38 2.29 -46.76
C ILE A 238 0.83 1.99 -45.37
N PHE A 239 1.44 1.05 -44.68
CA PHE A 239 0.99 0.66 -43.35
C PHE A 239 1.66 1.47 -42.25
N ASP A 240 2.89 1.93 -42.44
CA ASP A 240 3.59 2.76 -41.45
C ASP A 240 4.29 3.96 -42.09
N MET A 241 4.35 5.05 -41.32
CA MET A 241 4.85 6.35 -41.73
C MET A 241 5.62 6.99 -40.58
N LEU A 242 6.74 7.64 -40.89
CA LEU A 242 7.55 8.30 -39.89
C LEU A 242 8.11 9.63 -40.38
N LYS A 243 7.97 10.67 -39.55
CA LYS A 243 8.55 12.00 -39.80
C LYS A 243 10.06 11.95 -39.56
N LEU A 244 10.84 12.50 -40.50
CA LEU A 244 12.30 12.62 -40.40
C LEU A 244 12.74 14.07 -40.16
N SER A 245 12.12 15.01 -40.87
CA SER A 245 12.35 16.44 -40.74
C SER A 245 11.05 17.21 -40.94
N ASN A 246 11.09 18.54 -40.91
CA ASN A 246 9.89 19.36 -41.13
C ASN A 246 9.33 19.26 -42.55
N ASP A 247 10.14 18.86 -43.53
CA ASP A 247 9.69 18.68 -44.92
C ASP A 247 9.66 17.21 -45.36
N ILE A 248 10.45 16.33 -44.73
CA ILE A 248 10.65 14.96 -45.19
C ILE A 248 10.01 13.95 -44.24
N PHE A 249 9.29 12.99 -44.81
CA PHE A 249 8.80 11.80 -44.12
C PHE A 249 9.09 10.54 -44.94
N VAL A 250 9.16 9.41 -44.25
CA VAL A 250 9.40 8.10 -44.85
C VAL A 250 8.17 7.21 -44.64
N THR A 251 7.91 6.36 -45.61
CA THR A 251 6.79 5.42 -45.62
C THR A 251 7.26 4.03 -45.98
N ILE A 252 6.59 3.01 -45.48
CA ILE A 252 6.78 1.63 -45.91
C ILE A 252 5.46 1.03 -46.41
N SER A 253 5.51 0.37 -47.58
CA SER A 253 4.38 -0.35 -48.15
C SER A 253 4.46 -1.86 -47.90
N PHE A 254 3.32 -2.57 -48.01
CA PHE A 254 3.29 -4.03 -47.87
C PHE A 254 4.20 -4.75 -48.87
N ASP A 255 4.46 -4.13 -50.02
CA ASP A 255 5.42 -4.61 -51.04
C ASP A 255 6.90 -4.39 -50.70
N LYS A 256 7.22 -3.99 -49.46
CA LYS A 256 8.59 -3.77 -48.96
C LYS A 256 9.33 -2.62 -49.65
N ASN A 257 8.60 -1.60 -50.11
CA ASN A 257 9.19 -0.37 -50.64
C ASN A 257 9.31 0.69 -49.54
N LEU A 258 10.53 1.14 -49.28
CA LEU A 258 10.83 2.27 -48.39
C LEU A 258 10.91 3.55 -49.22
N SER A 259 9.91 4.42 -49.10
CA SER A 259 9.78 5.63 -49.93
C SER A 259 9.88 6.90 -49.07
N PHE A 260 10.68 7.86 -49.54
CA PHE A 260 10.86 9.16 -48.90
C PHE A 260 10.12 10.23 -49.69
N TYR A 261 9.31 11.03 -48.99
CA TYR A 261 8.46 12.05 -49.57
C TYR A 261 8.85 13.43 -49.04
N SER A 262 8.69 14.44 -49.90
CA SER A 262 8.73 15.85 -49.48
C SER A 262 7.31 16.41 -49.39
N LEU A 263 7.03 17.10 -48.29
CA LEU A 263 5.78 17.82 -48.05
C LEU A 263 5.63 19.01 -49.01
N SER A 264 6.71 19.75 -49.25
CA SER A 264 6.71 20.93 -50.11
C SER A 264 6.42 20.61 -51.57
N SER A 265 6.94 19.49 -52.09
CA SER A 265 6.65 19.03 -53.46
C SER A 265 5.46 18.07 -53.55
N SER A 266 5.02 17.49 -52.43
CA SER A 266 4.02 16.41 -52.39
C SER A 266 4.36 15.21 -53.30
N GLN A 267 5.66 14.94 -53.47
CA GLN A 267 6.21 13.92 -54.35
C GLN A 267 7.25 13.03 -53.65
N ILE A 268 7.50 11.86 -54.23
CA ILE A 268 8.56 10.95 -53.82
C ILE A 268 9.93 11.51 -54.25
N ILE A 269 10.84 11.64 -53.29
CA ILE A 269 12.24 12.07 -53.50
C ILE A 269 13.10 10.86 -53.87
N ARG A 270 12.98 9.78 -53.08
CA ARG A 270 13.77 8.54 -53.21
C ARG A 270 12.94 7.33 -52.80
N GLN A 271 13.24 6.19 -53.39
CA GLN A 271 12.61 4.91 -53.06
C GLN A 271 13.69 3.81 -53.05
N TYR A 272 13.67 2.97 -52.02
CA TYR A 272 14.54 1.82 -51.85
C TYR A 272 13.70 0.55 -51.78
N ASP A 273 14.08 -0.48 -52.53
CA ASP A 273 13.48 -1.80 -52.44
C ASP A 273 14.22 -2.63 -51.37
N LEU A 274 13.49 -3.04 -50.33
CA LEU A 274 14.06 -3.81 -49.22
C LEU A 274 14.36 -5.27 -49.58
N ASN A 275 13.88 -5.77 -50.72
CA ASN A 275 14.25 -7.10 -51.23
C ASN A 275 15.77 -7.25 -51.40
N ASN A 276 16.49 -6.15 -51.63
CA ASN A 276 17.95 -6.13 -51.71
C ASN A 276 18.66 -6.56 -50.41
N TYR A 277 17.97 -6.54 -49.26
CA TYR A 277 18.54 -6.87 -47.94
C TYR A 277 18.00 -8.20 -47.36
N ILE A 278 17.08 -8.86 -48.07
CA ILE A 278 16.36 -10.06 -47.63
C ILE A 278 16.72 -11.23 -48.57
N PRO A 279 16.78 -12.50 -48.08
CA PRO A 279 17.01 -13.66 -48.94
C PRO A 279 16.04 -13.77 -50.12
N ASP A 280 16.55 -14.20 -51.28
CA ASP A 280 15.81 -14.29 -52.56
C ASP A 280 14.50 -15.09 -52.48
N ILE A 281 14.45 -16.11 -51.61
CA ILE A 281 13.27 -16.96 -51.38
C ILE A 281 12.05 -16.13 -50.93
N LEU A 282 12.28 -15.00 -50.26
CA LEU A 282 11.26 -14.16 -49.66
C LEU A 282 10.87 -12.96 -50.54
N HIS A 283 11.47 -12.78 -51.72
CA HIS A 283 11.19 -11.63 -52.58
C HIS A 283 9.71 -11.55 -53.01
N HIS A 284 9.05 -12.70 -53.21
CA HIS A 284 7.63 -12.77 -53.55
C HIS A 284 6.69 -12.72 -52.33
N SER A 285 7.22 -12.80 -51.11
CA SER A 285 6.40 -12.72 -49.89
C SER A 285 6.00 -11.29 -49.59
N VAL A 286 4.74 -11.07 -49.29
CA VAL A 286 4.21 -9.77 -48.86
C VAL A 286 4.36 -9.67 -47.35
N LEU A 287 4.62 -8.47 -46.83
CA LEU A 287 4.70 -8.26 -45.39
C LEU A 287 3.37 -8.68 -44.75
N SER A 288 3.46 -9.51 -43.70
CA SER A 288 2.27 -9.90 -42.96
C SER A 288 1.63 -8.63 -42.38
N PRO A 289 0.32 -8.41 -42.59
CA PRO A 289 -0.34 -7.23 -42.08
C PRO A 289 -0.64 -7.46 -40.60
N THR A 290 0.39 -7.37 -39.78
CA THR A 290 0.33 -7.49 -38.33
C THR A 290 0.02 -6.12 -37.73
N SER A 291 -0.62 -6.10 -36.56
CA SER A 291 -0.91 -4.86 -35.81
C SER A 291 0.34 -4.39 -35.04
N CYS A 292 1.50 -4.31 -35.69
CA CYS A 292 2.70 -3.86 -35.00
C CYS A 292 2.69 -2.33 -34.91
N ASN A 293 2.72 -1.81 -33.70
CA ASN A 293 2.74 -0.38 -33.44
C ASN A 293 4.12 0.19 -33.79
N GLY A 294 4.26 0.76 -34.99
CA GLY A 294 5.47 1.44 -35.44
C GLY A 294 6.57 0.48 -35.85
N TYR A 295 6.62 0.19 -37.15
CA TYR A 295 7.66 -0.60 -37.81
C TYR A 295 8.90 0.22 -38.16
N LEU A 296 8.77 1.54 -38.24
CA LEU A 296 9.84 2.49 -38.48
C LEU A 296 10.17 3.25 -37.20
N LYS A 297 11.47 3.39 -36.91
CA LYS A 297 11.99 4.21 -35.81
C LYS A 297 13.17 5.05 -36.30
N TYR A 298 13.20 6.31 -35.91
CA TYR A 298 14.26 7.25 -36.27
C TYR A 298 14.82 7.93 -35.03
N ILE A 299 16.15 7.97 -34.93
CA ILE A 299 16.87 8.67 -33.87
C ILE A 299 17.87 9.62 -34.52
N ALA A 300 17.60 10.91 -34.40
CA ALA A 300 18.56 11.95 -34.77
C ALA A 300 19.66 12.04 -33.71
N THR A 301 20.93 11.98 -34.12
CA THR A 301 22.06 12.15 -33.19
C THR A 301 22.81 13.44 -33.49
N SER A 302 23.39 14.06 -32.45
CA SER A 302 24.16 15.31 -32.58
C SER A 302 25.40 15.18 -33.48
N ASN A 303 25.85 13.95 -33.75
CA ASN A 303 27.11 13.64 -34.42
C ASN A 303 26.91 13.16 -35.87
N SER A 304 25.87 13.63 -36.56
CA SER A 304 25.52 13.32 -37.97
C SER A 304 25.13 11.88 -38.32
N ASN A 305 25.31 10.90 -37.43
CA ASN A 305 24.90 9.51 -37.66
C ASN A 305 23.45 9.32 -37.20
N ASN A 306 22.47 9.56 -38.07
CA ASN A 306 21.07 9.38 -37.71
C ASN A 306 20.67 7.93 -37.95
N LEU A 307 20.16 7.27 -36.93
CA LEU A 307 19.76 5.88 -37.04
C LEU A 307 18.32 5.77 -37.55
N LEU A 308 18.12 5.14 -38.70
CA LEU A 308 16.82 4.64 -39.15
C LEU A 308 16.77 3.12 -38.91
N SER A 309 15.88 2.68 -38.03
CA SER A 309 15.64 1.27 -37.78
C SER A 309 14.30 0.85 -38.37
N LEU A 310 14.26 -0.38 -38.89
CA LEU A 310 13.09 -0.98 -39.51
C LEU A 310 12.91 -2.41 -38.99
N LEU A 311 11.70 -2.73 -38.52
CA LEU A 311 11.30 -4.10 -38.18
C LEU A 311 10.48 -4.69 -39.34
N LEU A 312 10.79 -5.92 -39.77
CA LEU A 312 10.02 -6.66 -40.78
C LEU A 312 9.72 -8.07 -40.29
N LYS A 313 8.46 -8.48 -40.38
CA LYS A 313 8.03 -9.87 -40.14
C LYS A 313 7.72 -10.55 -41.47
N LEU A 314 8.54 -11.56 -41.79
CA LEU A 314 8.36 -12.46 -42.92
C LEU A 314 8.31 -13.90 -42.39
N ASP A 315 9.27 -14.75 -42.76
CA ASP A 315 9.51 -16.05 -42.11
C ASP A 315 9.89 -15.85 -40.63
N GLN A 316 10.94 -15.07 -40.41
CA GLN A 316 11.39 -14.60 -39.12
C GLN A 316 11.25 -13.08 -39.02
N THR A 317 11.52 -12.54 -37.84
CA THR A 317 11.60 -11.09 -37.66
C THR A 317 13.01 -10.62 -37.92
N TYR A 318 13.12 -9.67 -38.83
CA TYR A 318 14.33 -8.96 -39.17
C TYR A 318 14.24 -7.55 -38.62
N ILE A 319 15.30 -7.10 -37.96
CA ILE A 319 15.50 -5.68 -37.67
C ILE A 319 16.69 -5.22 -38.47
N PHE A 320 16.43 -4.24 -39.34
CA PHE A 320 17.44 -3.57 -40.13
C PHE A 320 17.76 -2.22 -39.51
N SER A 321 19.04 -1.88 -39.51
CA SER A 321 19.55 -0.61 -39.01
C SER A 321 20.31 0.07 -40.11
N PHE A 322 19.97 1.32 -40.37
CA PHE A 322 20.56 2.14 -41.42
C PHE A 322 21.07 3.46 -40.83
N ASP A 323 22.17 3.97 -41.37
CA ASP A 323 22.58 5.35 -41.19
C ASP A 323 21.90 6.20 -42.26
N LEU A 324 21.21 7.25 -41.83
CA LEU A 324 20.43 8.14 -42.68
C LEU A 324 21.07 9.51 -42.69
N SER A 325 21.71 9.86 -43.81
CA SER A 325 22.19 11.21 -44.04
C SER A 325 21.17 11.97 -44.90
N ILE A 326 20.76 13.14 -44.39
CA ILE A 326 19.90 14.09 -45.11
C ILE A 326 20.78 15.30 -45.39
N THR A 327 21.19 15.46 -46.64
CA THR A 327 22.01 16.60 -47.05
C THR A 327 21.20 17.90 -47.07
N GLU A 328 21.86 19.06 -47.04
CA GLU A 328 21.21 20.37 -47.15
C GLU A 328 20.39 20.57 -48.44
N ARG A 329 20.63 19.74 -49.47
CA ARG A 329 19.88 19.74 -50.73
C ARG A 329 18.65 18.82 -50.72
N ASN A 330 18.31 18.23 -49.58
CA ASN A 330 17.30 17.18 -49.43
C ASN A 330 17.63 15.90 -50.24
N ASP A 331 18.90 15.68 -50.62
CA ASP A 331 19.33 14.37 -51.09
C ASP A 331 19.45 13.42 -49.88
N ILE A 332 18.90 12.22 -50.06
CA ILE A 332 18.79 11.20 -49.02
C ILE A 332 19.73 10.05 -49.39
N GLU A 333 20.66 9.72 -48.50
CA GLU A 333 21.50 8.53 -48.59
C GLU A 333 21.21 7.62 -47.40
N LEU A 334 21.18 6.31 -47.68
CA LEU A 334 20.81 5.27 -46.73
C LEU A 334 21.90 4.19 -46.74
N ASP A 335 22.71 4.16 -45.70
CA ASP A 335 23.80 3.19 -45.56
C ASP A 335 23.41 2.08 -44.60
N PHE A 336 23.66 0.83 -44.97
CA PHE A 336 23.33 -0.34 -44.15
C PHE A 336 24.34 -0.52 -43.01
N LEU A 337 23.87 -0.59 -41.77
CA LEU A 337 24.71 -0.79 -40.58
C LEU A 337 24.69 -2.23 -40.09
N SER A 338 23.50 -2.76 -39.80
CA SER A 338 23.36 -4.09 -39.20
C SER A 338 22.01 -4.74 -39.48
N LYS A 339 22.02 -6.07 -39.43
CA LYS A 339 20.85 -6.94 -39.50
C LYS A 339 20.80 -7.77 -38.23
N ILE A 340 19.68 -7.71 -37.54
CA ILE A 340 19.40 -8.48 -36.32
C ILE A 340 18.27 -9.45 -36.64
N THR A 341 18.47 -10.73 -36.31
CA THR A 341 17.45 -11.77 -36.41
C THR A 341 17.19 -12.37 -35.04
N HIS A 342 15.94 -12.75 -34.79
CA HIS A 342 15.56 -13.38 -33.53
C HIS A 342 16.32 -14.71 -33.32
N PRO A 343 16.80 -15.01 -32.09
CA PRO A 343 17.64 -16.19 -31.83
C PRO A 343 16.87 -17.53 -31.87
N SER A 344 15.54 -17.53 -31.72
CA SER A 344 14.72 -18.76 -31.83
C SER A 344 13.72 -18.69 -32.99
N GLN A 345 13.74 -19.71 -33.85
CA GLN A 345 13.02 -19.80 -35.12
C GLN A 345 11.54 -20.24 -34.97
N ASN A 346 10.84 -19.80 -33.92
CA ASN A 346 9.42 -20.17 -33.75
C ASN A 346 8.52 -19.21 -34.55
N GLU A 347 7.96 -19.69 -35.66
CA GLU A 347 7.13 -18.91 -36.60
C GLU A 347 5.86 -18.31 -35.97
N GLN A 348 5.42 -18.83 -34.82
CA GLN A 348 4.15 -18.49 -34.17
C GLN A 348 4.14 -17.12 -33.48
N TRP A 349 5.30 -16.56 -33.12
CA TRP A 349 5.37 -15.28 -32.41
C TRP A 349 5.29 -14.09 -33.35
N ILE A 350 4.42 -13.14 -33.00
CA ILE A 350 4.16 -11.93 -33.79
C ILE A 350 4.72 -10.71 -33.05
N PRO A 351 5.56 -9.88 -33.69
CA PRO A 351 6.03 -8.64 -33.08
C PRO A 351 4.87 -7.65 -32.95
N LEU A 352 4.66 -7.10 -31.75
CA LEU A 352 3.61 -6.11 -31.46
C LEU A 352 4.14 -4.68 -31.47
N ASN A 353 5.36 -4.48 -30.98
CA ASN A 353 5.97 -3.16 -30.87
C ASN A 353 7.47 -3.34 -30.62
N TYR A 354 8.27 -2.39 -31.08
CA TYR A 354 9.67 -2.30 -30.70
C TYR A 354 10.09 -0.85 -30.48
N ASP A 355 11.14 -0.67 -29.70
CA ASP A 355 11.75 0.63 -29.48
C ASP A 355 13.27 0.54 -29.49
N VAL A 356 13.92 1.67 -29.79
CA VAL A 356 15.36 1.73 -30.00
C VAL A 356 15.93 2.92 -29.27
N THR A 357 17.06 2.73 -28.58
CA THR A 357 17.89 3.81 -28.06
C THR A 357 19.33 3.61 -28.47
N THR A 358 20.04 4.70 -28.74
CA THR A 358 21.45 4.66 -29.13
C THR A 358 22.25 5.60 -28.25
N ASN A 359 23.45 5.16 -27.86
CA ASN A 359 24.44 5.99 -27.20
C ASN A 359 25.77 5.87 -27.96
N ASN A 360 26.84 6.51 -27.47
CA ASN A 360 28.11 6.53 -28.19
C ASN A 360 28.77 5.15 -28.30
N LYS A 361 28.44 4.19 -27.43
CA LYS A 361 29.11 2.88 -27.34
C LYS A 361 28.28 1.76 -27.99
N PHE A 362 26.96 1.81 -27.86
CA PHE A 362 26.06 0.75 -28.29
C PHE A 362 24.69 1.28 -28.72
N THR A 363 23.96 0.42 -29.41
CA THR A 363 22.54 0.60 -29.71
C THR A 363 21.75 -0.52 -29.06
N LYS A 364 20.72 -0.15 -28.29
CA LYS A 364 19.85 -1.06 -27.53
C LYS A 364 18.49 -1.13 -28.22
N TYR A 365 18.03 -2.34 -28.49
CA TYR A 365 16.71 -2.63 -29.05
C TYR A 365 15.87 -3.37 -28.01
N ALA A 366 14.60 -3.03 -27.90
CA ALA A 366 13.62 -3.77 -27.13
C ALA A 366 12.47 -4.19 -28.05
N ILE A 367 12.12 -5.48 -28.04
CA ILE A 367 11.09 -6.03 -28.92
C ILE A 367 10.07 -6.77 -28.07
N CYS A 368 8.80 -6.40 -28.23
CA CYS A 368 7.66 -7.08 -27.61
C CYS A 368 7.02 -8.02 -28.62
N TRP A 369 6.85 -9.27 -28.20
CA TRP A 369 6.24 -10.34 -28.98
C TRP A 369 4.95 -10.79 -28.32
N SER A 370 3.99 -11.25 -29.11
CA SER A 370 2.80 -11.91 -28.59
C SER A 370 2.45 -13.18 -29.35
N TYR A 371 1.81 -14.08 -28.60
CA TYR A 371 1.16 -15.26 -29.11
C TYR A 371 -0.10 -15.48 -28.28
N SER A 372 -1.28 -15.35 -28.90
CA SER A 372 -2.57 -15.40 -28.20
C SER A 372 -2.66 -14.37 -27.04
N ASN A 373 -2.72 -14.83 -25.79
CA ASN A 373 -2.76 -14.01 -24.58
C ASN A 373 -1.40 -13.84 -23.91
N THR A 374 -0.36 -14.55 -24.35
CA THR A 374 0.98 -14.43 -23.78
C THR A 374 1.80 -13.42 -24.56
N SER A 375 2.66 -12.70 -23.84
CA SER A 375 3.63 -11.78 -24.44
C SER A 375 4.97 -11.94 -23.75
N PHE A 376 6.06 -11.85 -24.50
CA PHE A 376 7.39 -11.77 -23.95
C PHE A 376 8.15 -10.61 -24.56
N ILE A 377 9.16 -10.13 -23.82
CA ILE A 377 10.00 -9.03 -24.24
C ILE A 377 11.44 -9.52 -24.25
N LYS A 378 12.17 -9.21 -25.32
CA LYS A 378 13.62 -9.42 -25.40
C LYS A 378 14.31 -8.09 -25.67
N GLN A 379 15.46 -7.91 -25.05
CA GLN A 379 16.35 -6.80 -25.34
C GLN A 379 17.59 -7.32 -26.05
N CYS A 380 18.15 -6.51 -26.94
CA CYS A 380 19.46 -6.79 -27.50
C CYS A 380 20.34 -5.54 -27.61
N ILE A 381 21.64 -5.75 -27.48
CA ILE A 381 22.65 -4.72 -27.52
C ILE A 381 23.59 -5.00 -28.70
N VAL A 382 23.76 -3.99 -29.55
CA VAL A 382 24.72 -3.99 -30.67
C VAL A 382 25.81 -2.97 -30.36
N LYS A 383 27.04 -3.45 -30.15
CA LYS A 383 28.20 -2.58 -29.89
C LYS A 383 28.68 -1.96 -31.20
N LYS A 384 28.96 -0.64 -31.19
CA LYS A 384 29.36 0.10 -32.40
C LYS A 384 30.80 -0.21 -32.84
N ASP A 385 31.65 -0.64 -31.92
CA ASP A 385 33.07 -0.94 -32.18
C ASP A 385 33.32 -2.39 -32.65
N ASP A 386 32.29 -3.24 -32.67
CA ASP A 386 32.45 -4.67 -32.95
C ASP A 386 32.29 -4.95 -34.46
N ILE A 387 33.42 -5.20 -35.15
CA ILE A 387 33.49 -5.43 -36.61
C ILE A 387 32.59 -6.59 -37.06
N ASN A 388 32.31 -7.53 -36.16
CA ASN A 388 31.49 -8.71 -36.44
C ASN A 388 29.98 -8.49 -36.21
N ASN A 389 29.55 -7.29 -35.77
CA ASN A 389 28.15 -7.01 -35.40
C ASN A 389 27.57 -8.07 -34.43
N ASN A 390 28.36 -8.50 -33.43
CA ASN A 390 27.87 -9.48 -32.46
C ASN A 390 26.71 -8.88 -31.66
N VAL A 391 25.54 -9.51 -31.78
CA VAL A 391 24.33 -9.12 -31.06
C VAL A 391 24.30 -9.87 -29.73
N GLN A 392 24.32 -9.13 -28.63
CA GLN A 392 24.08 -9.70 -27.30
C GLN A 392 22.59 -9.65 -27.00
N TRP A 393 21.96 -10.81 -26.86
CA TRP A 393 20.56 -10.93 -26.46
C TRP A 393 20.46 -11.12 -24.95
N SER A 394 19.52 -10.41 -24.33
CA SER A 394 19.17 -10.61 -22.93
C SER A 394 17.68 -10.97 -22.83
N ASP A 395 17.42 -12.04 -22.10
CA ASP A 395 16.06 -12.46 -21.78
C ASP A 395 15.55 -11.73 -20.55
N CYS A 396 14.27 -11.40 -20.55
CA CYS A 396 13.58 -10.89 -19.37
C CYS A 396 13.01 -12.07 -18.59
N ILE A 397 13.04 -12.00 -17.25
CA ILE A 397 12.32 -12.96 -16.41
C ILE A 397 10.85 -12.94 -16.84
N GLY A 398 10.33 -14.09 -17.26
CA GLY A 398 8.97 -14.21 -17.76
C GLY A 398 7.97 -13.92 -16.64
N LEU A 399 6.87 -13.23 -16.98
CA LEU A 399 5.76 -12.99 -16.05
C LEU A 399 5.22 -14.31 -15.46
N ASP A 400 5.31 -15.41 -16.21
CA ASP A 400 4.86 -16.73 -15.79
C ASP A 400 5.71 -17.29 -14.62
N ASP A 401 7.00 -16.92 -14.52
CA ASP A 401 7.88 -17.44 -13.47
C ASP A 401 7.71 -16.66 -12.16
N GLU A 402 7.50 -15.34 -12.24
CA GLU A 402 7.07 -14.53 -11.09
C GLU A 402 5.68 -14.97 -10.58
N GLN A 403 4.76 -15.29 -11.49
CA GLN A 403 3.43 -15.80 -11.13
C GLN A 403 3.47 -17.16 -10.48
N LYS A 404 4.25 -18.11 -11.02
CA LYS A 404 4.42 -19.42 -10.36
C LYS A 404 4.91 -19.23 -8.93
N LEU A 405 5.79 -18.25 -8.69
CA LEU A 405 6.29 -17.94 -7.37
C LEU A 405 5.17 -17.43 -6.44
N ASN A 406 4.41 -16.42 -6.89
CA ASN A 406 3.32 -15.81 -6.11
C ASN A 406 2.12 -16.74 -5.91
N ALA A 407 1.70 -17.44 -6.97
CA ALA A 407 0.58 -18.37 -6.95
C ALA A 407 0.91 -19.60 -6.09
N LYS A 408 2.14 -20.13 -6.17
CA LYS A 408 2.55 -21.27 -5.35
C LYS A 408 2.49 -20.93 -3.86
N GLU A 409 2.96 -19.76 -3.44
CA GLU A 409 2.87 -19.33 -2.03
C GLU A 409 1.44 -19.28 -1.52
N LEU A 410 0.50 -18.70 -2.29
CA LEU A 410 -0.91 -18.68 -1.90
C LEU A 410 -1.51 -20.08 -1.87
N MET A 411 -1.21 -20.91 -2.87
CA MET A 411 -1.76 -22.26 -2.93
C MET A 411 -1.25 -23.09 -1.76
N ASP A 412 0.02 -22.94 -1.40
CA ASP A 412 0.64 -23.55 -0.23
C ASP A 412 -0.03 -23.03 1.06
N LEU A 413 -0.25 -21.71 1.20
CA LEU A 413 -0.93 -21.12 2.35
C LEU A 413 -2.36 -21.67 2.54
N ILE A 414 -3.16 -21.74 1.47
CA ILE A 414 -4.54 -22.27 1.52
C ILE A 414 -4.55 -23.77 1.86
N ASN A 415 -3.58 -24.53 1.34
CA ASN A 415 -3.51 -25.96 1.57
C ASN A 415 -3.05 -26.32 2.99
N PHE A 416 -2.18 -25.50 3.61
CA PHE A 416 -1.51 -25.85 4.86
C PHE A 416 -2.12 -25.23 6.12
N ILE A 417 -3.04 -24.26 6.02
CA ILE A 417 -3.77 -23.73 7.17
C ILE A 417 -4.84 -24.73 7.63
N GLU A 418 -4.79 -25.13 8.90
CA GLU A 418 -5.71 -26.10 9.50
C GLU A 418 -7.02 -25.46 9.99
N ASN A 419 -6.99 -24.22 10.49
CA ASN A 419 -8.13 -23.51 11.06
C ASN A 419 -8.90 -22.71 9.99
N ASP A 420 -10.21 -22.95 9.87
CA ASP A 420 -11.08 -22.31 8.87
C ASP A 420 -11.22 -20.78 9.07
N ASP A 421 -11.19 -20.29 10.30
CA ASP A 421 -11.24 -18.85 10.59
C ASP A 421 -9.93 -18.14 10.21
N GLU A 422 -8.80 -18.80 10.46
CA GLU A 422 -7.47 -18.32 10.04
C GLU A 422 -7.32 -18.38 8.51
N LEU A 423 -7.90 -19.41 7.88
CA LEU A 423 -7.92 -19.55 6.43
C LEU A 423 -8.67 -18.39 5.78
N ASN A 424 -9.87 -18.08 6.29
CA ASN A 424 -10.70 -17.00 5.78
C ASN A 424 -10.02 -15.64 5.90
N SER A 425 -9.48 -15.31 7.08
CA SER A 425 -8.78 -14.03 7.30
C SER A 425 -7.56 -13.89 6.39
N LYS A 426 -6.63 -14.84 6.40
CA LYS A 426 -5.40 -14.76 5.59
C LYS A 426 -5.65 -14.82 4.08
N SER A 427 -6.66 -15.56 3.63
CA SER A 427 -6.97 -15.64 2.19
C SER A 427 -7.52 -14.33 1.65
N ILE A 428 -8.37 -13.63 2.40
CA ILE A 428 -8.83 -12.28 2.04
C ILE A 428 -7.66 -11.32 1.99
N GLU A 429 -6.86 -11.25 3.07
CA GLU A 429 -5.73 -10.31 3.18
C GLU A 429 -4.80 -10.46 1.96
N PHE A 430 -4.52 -11.71 1.57
CA PHE A 430 -3.75 -11.98 0.37
C PHE A 430 -4.44 -11.49 -0.90
N ILE A 431 -5.70 -11.89 -1.13
CA ILE A 431 -6.43 -11.58 -2.36
C ILE A 431 -6.57 -10.07 -2.55
N MET A 432 -6.86 -9.34 -1.47
CA MET A 432 -7.00 -7.89 -1.48
C MET A 432 -5.64 -7.18 -1.71
N SER A 433 -4.53 -7.79 -1.29
CA SER A 433 -3.18 -7.26 -1.55
C SER A 433 -2.66 -7.51 -2.98
N GLU A 434 -3.06 -8.61 -3.61
CA GLU A 434 -2.51 -9.08 -4.90
C GLU A 434 -3.36 -8.74 -6.12
N TYR A 435 -4.66 -8.56 -5.93
CA TYR A 435 -5.61 -8.29 -7.01
C TYR A 435 -6.27 -6.93 -6.83
N ASN A 436 -6.32 -6.16 -7.91
CA ASN A 436 -7.05 -4.90 -7.93
C ASN A 436 -8.55 -5.14 -7.70
N ASN A 437 -9.24 -4.19 -7.06
CA ASN A 437 -10.70 -4.23 -6.85
C ASN A 437 -11.49 -4.55 -8.12
N ASP A 438 -11.02 -4.06 -9.27
CA ASP A 438 -11.57 -4.31 -10.60
C ASP A 438 -11.55 -5.81 -10.99
N ILE A 439 -10.46 -6.52 -10.69
CA ILE A 439 -10.35 -7.98 -10.90
C ILE A 439 -11.30 -8.71 -9.96
N LEU A 440 -11.34 -8.29 -8.69
CA LEU A 440 -12.17 -8.93 -7.68
C LEU A 440 -13.66 -8.78 -7.98
N GLN A 441 -14.09 -7.60 -8.43
CA GLN A 441 -15.48 -7.38 -8.86
C GLN A 441 -15.84 -8.26 -10.06
N MET A 442 -14.94 -8.43 -11.04
CA MET A 442 -15.19 -9.31 -12.18
C MET A 442 -15.20 -10.79 -11.78
N ALA A 443 -14.28 -11.20 -10.90
CA ALA A 443 -14.27 -12.54 -10.33
C ALA A 443 -15.59 -12.80 -9.60
N LEU A 444 -16.03 -11.87 -8.75
CA LEU A 444 -17.32 -11.90 -8.06
C LEU A 444 -18.51 -11.97 -9.03
N GLN A 445 -18.51 -11.23 -10.13
CA GLN A 445 -19.57 -11.31 -11.14
C GLN A 445 -19.61 -12.69 -11.81
N ILE A 446 -18.45 -13.24 -12.19
CA ILE A 446 -18.35 -14.59 -12.78
C ILE A 446 -18.83 -15.64 -11.77
N TYR A 447 -18.48 -15.47 -10.49
CA TYR A 447 -18.88 -16.35 -9.40
C TYR A 447 -20.37 -16.22 -9.04
N ASN A 448 -20.93 -15.00 -9.10
CA ASN A 448 -22.33 -14.69 -8.80
C ASN A 448 -23.28 -15.05 -9.96
N ILE A 449 -22.82 -15.13 -11.21
CA ILE A 449 -23.64 -15.64 -12.32
C ILE A 449 -24.11 -17.09 -12.05
N GLU A 450 -23.41 -17.84 -11.19
CA GLU A 450 -23.86 -19.15 -10.70
C GLU A 450 -24.88 -19.09 -9.54
N MET A 451 -25.05 -17.93 -8.88
CA MET A 451 -25.88 -17.74 -7.68
C MET A 451 -26.75 -16.47 -7.77
N ASN A 452 -28.07 -16.64 -8.00
CA ASN A 452 -29.07 -15.56 -7.99
C ASN A 452 -29.32 -15.00 -6.58
N ASN A 453 -28.38 -14.24 -6.00
CA ASN A 453 -28.61 -13.52 -4.74
C ASN A 453 -28.30 -12.03 -4.90
N ASP A 454 -29.32 -11.19 -4.68
CA ASP A 454 -29.16 -9.74 -4.45
C ASP A 454 -28.57 -9.54 -3.05
N VAL A 455 -27.29 -9.17 -2.96
CA VAL A 455 -26.60 -8.94 -1.68
C VAL A 455 -26.41 -7.44 -1.46
N ASP A 456 -27.15 -6.87 -0.50
CA ASP A 456 -26.99 -5.50 0.00
C ASP A 456 -25.98 -5.48 1.17
N ILE A 457 -24.67 -5.28 0.89
CA ILE A 457 -23.62 -5.21 1.92
C ILE A 457 -22.54 -4.17 1.55
N ASN A 458 -21.99 -3.51 2.59
CA ASN A 458 -21.23 -2.25 2.48
C ASN A 458 -19.71 -2.37 2.15
N THR A 459 -19.07 -3.54 2.16
CA THR A 459 -17.64 -3.70 1.82
C THR A 459 -17.34 -4.97 1.03
N LEU A 460 -16.36 -4.91 0.11
CA LEU A 460 -16.03 -5.97 -0.86
C LEU A 460 -15.56 -7.28 -0.17
N ASP A 461 -14.81 -7.15 0.91
CA ASP A 461 -14.20 -8.25 1.66
C ASP A 461 -15.28 -9.13 2.33
N ASN A 462 -16.33 -8.49 2.87
CA ASN A 462 -17.47 -9.18 3.45
C ASN A 462 -18.29 -9.91 2.37
N ILE A 463 -18.41 -9.32 1.17
CA ILE A 463 -19.09 -9.95 0.03
C ILE A 463 -18.35 -11.21 -0.41
N ILE A 464 -17.02 -11.14 -0.55
CA ILE A 464 -16.20 -12.30 -0.92
C ILE A 464 -16.34 -13.41 0.13
N LEU A 465 -16.24 -13.08 1.42
CA LEU A 465 -16.39 -14.05 2.50
C LEU A 465 -17.74 -14.74 2.51
N GLU A 466 -18.81 -13.96 2.41
CA GLU A 466 -20.16 -14.51 2.47
C GLU A 466 -20.43 -15.43 1.28
N LEU A 467 -19.95 -15.08 0.08
CA LEU A 467 -20.12 -15.92 -1.10
C LEU A 467 -19.35 -17.24 -1.00
N ILE A 468 -18.10 -17.20 -0.53
CA ILE A 468 -17.27 -18.39 -0.41
C ILE A 468 -17.79 -19.30 0.71
N THR A 469 -18.20 -18.73 1.84
CA THR A 469 -18.79 -19.49 2.95
C THR A 469 -20.14 -20.11 2.55
N ASN A 470 -21.01 -19.36 1.88
CA ASN A 470 -22.31 -19.88 1.41
C ASN A 470 -22.17 -20.99 0.37
N GLN A 471 -21.23 -20.89 -0.56
CA GLN A 471 -20.98 -21.96 -1.54
C GLN A 471 -20.48 -23.26 -0.89
N SER A 472 -19.63 -23.16 0.14
CA SER A 472 -19.17 -24.34 0.88
C SER A 472 -20.30 -25.09 1.61
N VAL A 473 -21.38 -24.39 1.97
CA VAL A 473 -22.55 -24.95 2.65
C VAL A 473 -23.57 -25.52 1.67
N ILE A 474 -23.75 -24.89 0.50
CA ILE A 474 -24.78 -25.28 -0.49
C ILE A 474 -24.33 -26.47 -1.35
N ASN A 475 -23.05 -26.54 -1.71
CA ASN A 475 -22.52 -27.62 -2.51
C ASN A 475 -21.90 -28.70 -1.61
N ASN A 476 -22.65 -29.78 -1.35
CA ASN A 476 -22.26 -30.97 -0.54
C ASN A 476 -20.94 -31.68 -0.94
N GLY A 477 -20.15 -31.14 -1.87
CA GLY A 477 -18.84 -31.64 -2.32
C GLY A 477 -17.71 -30.61 -2.40
N PHE A 478 -17.94 -29.35 -2.00
CA PHE A 478 -16.90 -28.30 -1.95
C PHE A 478 -16.53 -27.97 -0.50
N THR A 479 -15.32 -28.31 -0.09
CA THR A 479 -14.74 -27.80 1.16
C THR A 479 -14.43 -26.31 1.02
N LEU A 480 -14.39 -25.59 2.15
CA LEU A 480 -14.01 -24.17 2.19
C LEU A 480 -12.70 -23.91 1.42
N ARG A 481 -11.67 -24.75 1.65
CA ARG A 481 -10.40 -24.73 0.92
C ARG A 481 -10.56 -24.79 -0.60
N LYS A 482 -11.35 -25.74 -1.11
CA LYS A 482 -11.56 -25.90 -2.55
C LYS A 482 -12.27 -24.69 -3.16
N SER A 483 -13.15 -24.05 -2.40
CA SER A 483 -13.85 -22.83 -2.81
C SER A 483 -12.88 -21.65 -2.92
N TRP A 484 -11.96 -21.50 -1.96
CA TRP A 484 -10.87 -20.51 -2.05
C TRP A 484 -9.94 -20.75 -3.24
N LEU A 485 -9.48 -21.99 -3.45
CA LEU A 485 -8.62 -22.34 -4.60
C LEU A 485 -9.28 -22.02 -5.93
N ASN A 486 -10.58 -22.32 -6.07
CA ASN A 486 -11.36 -21.98 -7.25
C ASN A 486 -11.43 -20.46 -7.45
N PHE A 487 -11.80 -19.70 -6.42
CA PHE A 487 -11.91 -18.25 -6.52
C PHE A 487 -10.57 -17.60 -6.93
N VAL A 488 -9.46 -18.07 -6.36
CA VAL A 488 -8.13 -17.58 -6.72
C VAL A 488 -7.76 -17.94 -8.16
N SER A 489 -8.06 -19.17 -8.60
CA SER A 489 -7.84 -19.56 -10.01
C SER A 489 -8.62 -18.68 -10.99
N VAL A 490 -9.85 -18.28 -10.65
CA VAL A 490 -10.65 -17.35 -11.45
C VAL A 490 -10.01 -15.97 -11.48
N CYS A 491 -9.56 -15.46 -10.33
CA CYS A 491 -8.86 -14.17 -10.26
C CYS A 491 -7.58 -14.19 -11.11
N GLN A 492 -6.82 -15.28 -11.06
CA GLN A 492 -5.60 -15.47 -11.84
C GLN A 492 -5.90 -15.53 -13.33
N ASP A 493 -6.90 -16.30 -13.77
CA ASP A 493 -7.32 -16.38 -15.17
C ASP A 493 -7.75 -15.02 -15.74
N ILE A 494 -8.47 -14.21 -14.95
CA ILE A 494 -8.87 -12.85 -15.34
C ILE A 494 -7.64 -11.96 -15.48
N LYS A 495 -6.71 -12.03 -14.51
CA LYS A 495 -5.46 -11.28 -14.52
C LYS A 495 -4.63 -11.64 -15.77
N GLU A 496 -4.53 -12.92 -16.10
CA GLU A 496 -3.83 -13.44 -17.27
C GLU A 496 -4.44 -12.95 -18.60
N LYS A 497 -5.75 -13.01 -18.73
CA LYS A 497 -6.44 -12.64 -19.98
C LYS A 497 -6.47 -11.14 -20.24
N LEU A 498 -6.64 -10.32 -19.21
CA LEU A 498 -6.86 -8.88 -19.36
C LEU A 498 -5.60 -8.04 -19.16
N TYR A 499 -4.77 -8.39 -18.18
CA TYR A 499 -3.72 -7.50 -17.68
C TYR A 499 -2.30 -7.95 -18.04
N TYR A 500 -2.07 -9.13 -18.60
CA TYR A 500 -0.70 -9.57 -18.93
C TYR A 500 -0.29 -9.38 -20.38
N LYS A 501 -1.25 -9.26 -21.29
CA LYS A 501 -0.94 -8.95 -22.68
C LYS A 501 -0.30 -7.55 -22.77
N THR A 502 0.99 -7.52 -23.08
CA THR A 502 1.71 -6.27 -23.36
C THR A 502 1.26 -5.72 -24.72
N GLN A 503 0.98 -4.43 -24.76
CA GLN A 503 0.46 -3.74 -25.96
C GLN A 503 1.52 -2.83 -26.61
N SER A 504 2.37 -2.19 -25.82
CA SER A 504 3.39 -1.26 -26.31
C SER A 504 4.56 -1.13 -25.34
N VAL A 505 5.76 -0.84 -25.87
CA VAL A 505 6.97 -0.60 -25.09
C VAL A 505 7.65 0.71 -25.52
N ILE A 506 8.34 1.39 -24.59
CA ILE A 506 9.16 2.58 -24.88
C ILE A 506 10.33 2.69 -23.90
N PHE A 507 11.46 3.21 -24.36
CA PHE A 507 12.57 3.59 -23.47
C PHE A 507 12.34 4.98 -22.85
N ASP A 508 12.43 5.06 -21.54
CA ASP A 508 12.37 6.31 -20.79
C ASP A 508 13.70 7.06 -20.90
N SER A 509 13.67 8.16 -21.64
CA SER A 509 14.84 9.00 -21.91
C SER A 509 14.84 10.30 -21.09
N SER A 510 13.98 10.39 -20.06
CA SER A 510 13.94 11.50 -19.10
C SER A 510 15.23 11.61 -18.26
N SER A 511 15.91 10.50 -17.99
CA SER A 511 17.21 10.48 -17.29
C SER A 511 18.37 10.33 -18.28
N ASN A 512 19.40 11.18 -18.16
CA ASN A 512 20.52 11.25 -19.11
C ASN A 512 21.20 9.88 -19.41
N HIS A 513 20.90 9.36 -20.60
CA HIS A 513 21.70 8.75 -21.67
C HIS A 513 22.58 7.49 -21.51
N SER A 514 22.79 6.86 -20.33
CA SER A 514 23.55 5.59 -20.30
C SER A 514 22.69 4.33 -20.31
N ASP A 515 21.60 4.26 -19.53
CA ASP A 515 20.72 3.08 -19.45
C ASP A 515 19.29 3.46 -19.02
N PRO A 516 18.36 3.65 -19.99
CA PRO A 516 16.98 4.05 -19.73
C PRO A 516 16.11 2.89 -19.22
N PHE A 517 15.07 3.19 -18.42
CA PHE A 517 14.02 2.21 -18.11
C PHE A 517 13.27 1.82 -19.38
N LEU A 518 12.84 0.57 -19.47
CA LEU A 518 11.90 0.15 -20.51
C LEU A 518 10.50 0.04 -19.88
N VAL A 519 9.61 0.93 -20.31
CA VAL A 519 8.22 1.01 -19.82
C VAL A 519 7.31 0.26 -20.79
N CYS A 520 6.44 -0.58 -20.23
CA CYS A 520 5.51 -1.41 -20.98
C CYS A 520 4.07 -1.06 -20.55
N ILE A 521 3.18 -0.80 -21.51
CA ILE A 521 1.74 -0.77 -21.26
C ILE A 521 1.18 -2.17 -21.47
N LYS A 522 0.39 -2.61 -20.51
CA LYS A 522 -0.42 -3.83 -20.55
C LYS A 522 -1.91 -3.47 -20.58
N GLY A 523 -2.77 -4.45 -20.81
CA GLY A 523 -4.21 -4.22 -20.82
C GLY A 523 -4.78 -3.73 -19.49
N GLY A 524 -5.96 -3.10 -19.52
CA GLY A 524 -6.66 -2.58 -18.35
C GLY A 524 -5.92 -1.45 -17.64
N SER A 525 -5.18 -0.62 -18.38
CA SER A 525 -4.32 0.44 -17.84
C SER A 525 -3.27 -0.01 -16.82
N SER A 526 -2.76 -1.23 -16.97
CA SER A 526 -1.66 -1.71 -16.14
C SER A 526 -0.30 -1.44 -16.81
N TYR A 527 0.74 -1.30 -15.99
CA TYR A 527 2.09 -0.99 -16.47
C TYR A 527 3.08 -2.03 -15.97
N SER A 528 4.16 -2.21 -16.70
CA SER A 528 5.31 -2.97 -16.22
C SER A 528 6.60 -2.29 -16.63
N ILE A 529 7.60 -2.39 -15.77
CA ILE A 529 8.89 -1.74 -15.96
C ILE A 529 9.92 -2.86 -15.98
N ILE A 530 10.72 -2.90 -17.03
CA ILE A 530 11.85 -3.81 -17.09
C ILE A 530 13.05 -3.09 -16.51
N ARG A 531 13.56 -3.64 -15.41
CA ARG A 531 14.77 -3.20 -14.73
C ARG A 531 15.84 -4.30 -14.72
N ASN A 532 17.06 -3.93 -14.34
CA ASN A 532 18.13 -4.91 -14.15
C ASN A 532 17.81 -5.80 -12.93
N SER A 533 18.07 -7.10 -13.03
CA SER A 533 17.80 -8.06 -11.96
C SER A 533 18.71 -7.83 -10.75
N THR A 534 18.20 -8.03 -9.53
CA THR A 534 19.02 -8.01 -8.31
C THR A 534 19.91 -9.25 -8.22
N SER A 535 20.89 -9.25 -7.32
CA SER A 535 21.79 -10.39 -7.14
C SER A 535 21.03 -11.69 -6.80
N PHE A 536 20.00 -11.64 -5.96
CA PHE A 536 19.18 -12.82 -5.65
C PHE A 536 18.33 -13.28 -6.84
N GLU A 537 17.75 -12.34 -7.60
CA GLU A 537 16.98 -12.66 -8.82
C GLU A 537 17.88 -13.33 -9.86
N MET A 538 19.10 -12.80 -10.07
CA MET A 538 20.09 -13.40 -10.99
C MET A 538 20.48 -14.82 -10.59
N LEU A 539 20.66 -15.08 -9.29
CA LEU A 539 21.02 -16.40 -8.77
C LEU A 539 19.87 -17.41 -8.86
N LEU A 540 18.62 -16.96 -8.68
CA LEU A 540 17.44 -17.84 -8.71
C LEU A 540 17.03 -18.24 -10.12
N PHE A 541 16.98 -17.29 -11.06
CA PHE A 541 16.35 -17.50 -12.37
C PHE A 541 17.32 -18.03 -13.46
N ASN A 542 18.64 -17.94 -13.28
CA ASN A 542 19.63 -18.39 -14.27
C ASN A 542 20.09 -19.85 -14.06
N ARG A 543 19.17 -20.74 -13.68
CA ARG A 543 19.48 -22.13 -13.34
C ARG A 543 19.83 -22.97 -14.59
N ASN A 544 20.87 -23.81 -14.50
CA ASN A 544 21.16 -24.90 -15.47
C ASN A 544 21.55 -24.51 -16.92
N GLY A 545 22.14 -23.33 -17.19
CA GLY A 545 22.63 -23.03 -18.55
C GLY A 545 23.58 -21.84 -18.67
N GLU A 546 24.81 -22.11 -19.15
CA GLU A 546 25.87 -21.15 -19.52
C GLU A 546 26.18 -20.03 -18.51
N TYR A 547 26.72 -20.39 -17.33
CA TYR A 547 27.26 -19.42 -16.34
C TYR A 547 28.34 -18.48 -16.90
N SER A 548 28.92 -18.81 -18.07
CA SER A 548 29.74 -17.92 -18.88
C SER A 548 29.02 -16.65 -19.37
N SER A 549 27.70 -16.59 -19.24
CA SER A 549 26.84 -15.46 -19.65
C SER A 549 26.45 -14.51 -18.51
N ILE A 550 26.78 -14.81 -17.24
CA ILE A 550 26.64 -13.85 -16.13
C ILE A 550 27.80 -12.85 -16.19
N ILE A 551 27.84 -12.06 -17.26
CA ILE A 551 28.93 -11.12 -17.57
C ILE A 551 28.91 -9.90 -16.62
N ASP A 552 27.79 -9.67 -15.93
CA ASP A 552 27.52 -8.43 -15.17
C ASP A 552 27.12 -8.67 -13.70
N PHE A 553 27.59 -9.75 -13.04
CA PHE A 553 27.33 -9.90 -11.60
C PHE A 553 28.05 -8.80 -10.80
N PRO A 554 27.36 -8.06 -9.89
CA PRO A 554 27.93 -6.87 -9.25
C PRO A 554 29.21 -7.13 -8.43
N TYR A 555 29.39 -8.36 -7.94
CA TYR A 555 30.47 -8.74 -7.02
C TYR A 555 31.45 -9.75 -7.63
N GLN A 556 31.55 -9.79 -8.96
CA GLN A 556 32.45 -10.70 -9.68
C GLN A 556 33.92 -10.58 -9.25
N ASP A 557 34.34 -9.38 -8.84
CA ASP A 557 35.70 -9.11 -8.36
C ASP A 557 35.96 -9.61 -6.92
N GLN A 558 34.90 -9.84 -6.14
CA GLN A 558 34.99 -10.21 -4.72
C GLN A 558 34.84 -11.72 -4.49
N ILE A 559 34.09 -12.42 -5.35
CA ILE A 559 33.82 -13.85 -5.18
C ILE A 559 33.79 -14.63 -6.49
N ASN A 560 34.19 -15.91 -6.42
CA ASN A 560 34.07 -16.82 -7.54
C ASN A 560 32.58 -17.16 -7.79
N ILE A 561 32.03 -16.63 -8.90
CA ILE A 561 30.63 -16.82 -9.31
C ILE A 561 30.30 -18.30 -9.50
N ASP A 562 31.21 -19.10 -10.09
CA ASP A 562 30.96 -20.53 -10.33
C ASP A 562 30.81 -21.32 -9.03
N SER A 563 31.57 -20.94 -7.98
CA SER A 563 31.42 -21.54 -6.66
C SER A 563 30.12 -21.12 -5.98
N LEU A 564 29.71 -19.86 -6.15
CA LEU A 564 28.47 -19.32 -5.60
C LEU A 564 27.23 -19.97 -6.24
N THR A 565 27.20 -20.09 -7.56
CA THR A 565 26.08 -20.70 -8.29
C THR A 565 25.92 -22.17 -7.95
N LYS A 566 27.03 -22.93 -7.84
CA LYS A 566 27.01 -24.34 -7.37
C LYS A 566 26.38 -24.48 -5.98
N LEU A 567 26.68 -23.56 -5.05
CA LEU A 567 26.08 -23.59 -3.72
C LEU A 567 24.57 -23.29 -3.78
N VAL A 568 24.17 -22.30 -4.56
CA VAL A 568 22.75 -21.94 -4.75
C VAL A 568 21.99 -23.10 -5.41
N ASP A 569 22.53 -23.71 -6.46
CA ASP A 569 21.92 -24.86 -7.12
C ASP A 569 21.70 -26.03 -6.15
N LEU A 570 22.71 -26.32 -5.32
CA LEU A 570 22.61 -27.33 -4.27
C LEU A 570 21.52 -26.98 -3.24
N SER A 571 21.42 -25.71 -2.83
CA SER A 571 20.38 -25.26 -1.89
C SER A 571 18.98 -25.42 -2.44
N LEU A 572 18.79 -25.10 -3.72
CA LEU A 572 17.51 -25.22 -4.42
C LEU A 572 17.14 -26.68 -4.67
N ASP A 573 18.09 -27.52 -5.11
CA ASP A 573 17.87 -28.95 -5.30
C ASP A 573 17.48 -29.61 -3.99
N TYR A 574 18.16 -29.26 -2.90
CA TYR A 574 17.86 -29.81 -1.60
C TYR A 574 16.47 -29.39 -1.09
N LEU A 575 16.10 -28.12 -1.28
CA LEU A 575 14.78 -27.60 -0.94
C LEU A 575 13.66 -28.35 -1.69
N THR A 576 13.81 -28.58 -3.00
CA THR A 576 12.81 -29.31 -3.80
C THR A 576 12.63 -30.77 -3.37
N SER A 577 13.56 -31.30 -2.57
CA SER A 577 13.53 -32.68 -2.10
C SER A 577 12.60 -32.91 -0.90
N PHE A 578 12.07 -31.83 -0.30
CA PHE A 578 11.11 -31.87 0.80
C PHE A 578 9.69 -31.54 0.32
N GLU A 579 8.68 -32.11 1.01
CA GLU A 579 7.28 -31.75 0.79
C GLU A 579 7.01 -30.32 1.27
N GLY A 580 6.20 -29.56 0.52
CA GLY A 580 5.89 -28.15 0.82
C GLY A 580 5.29 -27.94 2.23
N GLU A 581 4.44 -28.85 2.68
CA GLU A 581 3.84 -28.80 4.03
C GLU A 581 4.89 -28.87 5.13
N LEU A 582 5.92 -29.70 4.95
CA LEU A 582 7.00 -29.84 5.91
C LEU A 582 7.89 -28.59 5.95
N ILE A 583 8.17 -28.00 4.78
CA ILE A 583 8.91 -26.72 4.69
C ILE A 583 8.14 -25.61 5.41
N TYR A 584 6.82 -25.51 5.19
CA TYR A 584 5.96 -24.54 5.88
C TYR A 584 6.00 -24.72 7.41
N LYS A 585 5.90 -25.97 7.89
CA LYS A 585 6.01 -26.28 9.33
C LYS A 585 7.38 -25.94 9.90
N ILE A 586 8.47 -26.21 9.17
CA ILE A 586 9.83 -25.85 9.60
C ILE A 586 10.00 -24.34 9.67
N ASN A 587 9.58 -23.59 8.64
CA ASN A 587 9.65 -22.13 8.61
C ASN A 587 8.86 -21.50 9.77
N ASN A 588 7.62 -21.94 9.99
CA ASN A 588 6.81 -21.46 11.11
C ASN A 588 7.46 -21.79 12.47
N TYR A 589 8.09 -22.96 12.61
CA TYR A 589 8.81 -23.32 13.83
C TYR A 589 10.05 -22.43 14.04
N MET A 590 10.84 -22.19 12.98
CA MET A 590 12.02 -21.32 13.02
C MET A 590 11.65 -19.89 13.42
N ILE A 591 10.61 -19.32 12.80
CA ILE A 591 10.20 -17.94 13.04
C ILE A 591 9.62 -17.75 14.45
N ASN A 592 8.79 -18.69 14.92
CA ASN A 592 8.09 -18.58 16.21
C ASN A 592 8.96 -18.97 17.42
N SER A 593 10.06 -19.70 17.21
CA SER A 593 10.91 -20.14 18.30
C SER A 593 11.66 -18.99 18.98
N ARG A 594 11.74 -19.07 20.31
CA ARG A 594 12.59 -18.22 21.17
C ARG A 594 13.69 -19.01 21.88
N ASN A 595 13.91 -20.26 21.45
CA ASN A 595 14.95 -21.12 22.00
C ASN A 595 16.33 -20.60 21.59
N SER A 596 17.36 -20.96 22.35
CA SER A 596 18.74 -20.72 21.93
C SER A 596 19.01 -21.43 20.59
N HIS A 597 19.80 -20.79 19.72
CA HIS A 597 19.98 -21.22 18.33
C HIS A 597 20.52 -22.66 18.22
N ASP A 598 21.41 -23.06 19.12
CA ASP A 598 21.94 -24.43 19.24
C ASP A 598 20.84 -25.48 19.49
N LYS A 599 19.94 -25.21 20.44
CA LYS A 599 18.80 -26.09 20.75
C LYS A 599 17.80 -26.11 19.61
N LEU A 600 17.54 -24.96 19.01
CA LEU A 600 16.64 -24.84 17.87
C LEU A 600 17.10 -25.71 16.70
N MET A 601 18.39 -25.66 16.35
CA MET A 601 18.94 -26.47 15.26
C MET A 601 18.75 -27.97 15.52
N ASN A 602 19.08 -28.44 16.73
CA ASN A 602 18.93 -29.84 17.11
C ASN A 602 17.46 -30.29 17.12
N GLU A 603 16.56 -29.47 17.67
CA GLU A 603 15.12 -29.78 17.71
C GLU A 603 14.54 -29.91 16.29
N ILE A 604 14.89 -29.01 15.38
CA ILE A 604 14.40 -29.06 13.99
C ILE A 604 14.96 -30.30 13.29
N PHE A 605 16.24 -30.60 13.49
CA PHE A 605 16.87 -31.76 12.91
C PHE A 605 16.20 -33.06 13.36
N GLU A 606 16.04 -33.27 14.67
CA GLU A 606 15.41 -34.48 15.22
C GLU A 606 13.92 -34.60 14.85
N LYS A 607 13.20 -33.48 14.89
CA LYS A 607 11.74 -33.48 14.69
C LYS A 607 11.33 -33.65 13.24
N PHE A 608 12.06 -33.01 12.30
CA PHE A 608 11.64 -32.89 10.90
C PHE A 608 12.63 -33.50 9.89
N ILE A 609 13.93 -33.25 10.02
CA ILE A 609 14.93 -33.58 8.99
C ILE A 609 15.36 -35.05 9.08
N PHE A 610 15.68 -35.54 10.27
CA PHE A 610 16.17 -36.90 10.50
C PHE A 610 15.24 -37.99 9.92
N LYS A 611 13.93 -37.73 9.92
CA LYS A 611 12.91 -38.67 9.43
C LYS A 611 12.76 -38.66 7.91
N THR A 612 13.21 -37.61 7.23
CA THR A 612 12.95 -37.36 5.80
C THR A 612 14.21 -37.49 4.93
N THR A 613 15.40 -37.33 5.50
CA THR A 613 16.67 -37.41 4.76
C THR A 613 17.19 -38.83 4.62
N ASN A 614 17.45 -39.26 3.38
CA ASN A 614 18.13 -40.51 3.06
C ASN A 614 19.67 -40.34 3.09
N ASN A 615 20.42 -41.38 3.48
CA ASN A 615 21.89 -41.35 3.53
C ASN A 615 22.53 -40.97 2.20
N GLU A 616 21.95 -41.40 1.07
CA GLU A 616 22.45 -41.06 -0.28
C GLU A 616 22.40 -39.55 -0.56
N LYS A 617 21.33 -38.87 -0.11
CA LYS A 617 21.18 -37.41 -0.27
C LYS A 617 22.21 -36.66 0.57
N VAL A 618 22.43 -37.09 1.81
CA VAL A 618 23.43 -36.48 2.70
C VAL A 618 24.83 -36.67 2.13
N THR A 619 25.15 -37.86 1.59
CA THR A 619 26.45 -38.08 0.93
C THR A 619 26.63 -37.21 -0.32
N HIS A 620 25.57 -37.00 -1.11
CA HIS A 620 25.61 -36.11 -2.27
C HIS A 620 25.86 -34.65 -1.87
N ILE A 621 25.19 -34.16 -0.82
CA ILE A 621 25.40 -32.82 -0.27
C ILE A 621 26.86 -32.65 0.17
N LEU A 622 27.37 -33.56 1.00
CA LEU A 622 28.74 -33.48 1.49
C LEU A 622 29.79 -33.55 0.36
N GLN A 623 29.56 -34.39 -0.66
CA GLN A 623 30.42 -34.47 -1.84
C GLN A 623 30.39 -33.17 -2.65
N THR A 624 29.20 -32.59 -2.84
CA THR A 624 29.05 -31.34 -3.60
C THR A 624 29.66 -30.16 -2.84
N LEU A 625 29.41 -30.04 -1.54
CA LEU A 625 30.03 -29.03 -0.67
C LEU A 625 31.56 -29.14 -0.68
N GLY A 626 32.09 -30.37 -0.67
CA GLY A 626 33.53 -30.63 -0.77
C GLY A 626 34.15 -30.29 -2.13
N SER A 627 33.34 -30.10 -3.17
CA SER A 627 33.79 -29.72 -4.52
C SER A 627 33.79 -28.21 -4.79
N ILE A 628 33.30 -27.41 -3.83
CA ILE A 628 33.22 -25.94 -3.94
C ILE A 628 34.49 -25.32 -3.35
N ASP A 629 35.21 -24.55 -4.16
CA ASP A 629 36.40 -23.83 -3.71
C ASP A 629 36.01 -22.71 -2.72
N ASN A 630 36.73 -22.64 -1.60
CA ASN A 630 36.53 -21.64 -0.53
C ASN A 630 35.07 -21.54 -0.02
N ILE A 631 34.42 -22.68 0.18
CA ILE A 631 33.02 -22.77 0.64
C ILE A 631 32.68 -21.88 1.85
N GLY A 632 33.61 -21.69 2.80
CA GLY A 632 33.39 -20.83 3.96
C GLY A 632 33.17 -19.36 3.57
N ASP A 633 33.96 -18.86 2.61
CA ASP A 633 33.83 -17.49 2.11
C ASP A 633 32.55 -17.33 1.29
N VAL A 634 32.18 -18.34 0.51
CA VAL A 634 30.93 -18.38 -0.28
C VAL A 634 29.69 -18.38 0.62
N LEU A 635 29.71 -19.19 1.69
CA LEU A 635 28.64 -19.21 2.69
C LEU A 635 28.49 -17.87 3.42
N ASN A 636 29.62 -17.28 3.84
CA ASN A 636 29.61 -15.97 4.49
C ASN A 636 29.10 -14.87 3.55
N PHE A 637 29.57 -14.86 2.30
CA PHE A 637 29.14 -13.89 1.30
C PHE A 637 27.63 -13.99 1.02
N LEU A 638 27.09 -15.18 0.77
CA LEU A 638 25.66 -15.37 0.51
C LEU A 638 24.80 -14.93 1.71
N THR A 639 25.32 -15.13 2.93
CA THR A 639 24.65 -14.72 4.18
C THR A 639 24.66 -13.21 4.37
N MET A 640 25.76 -12.54 3.99
CA MET A 640 25.87 -11.08 4.06
C MET A 640 25.17 -10.38 2.90
N LEU A 641 24.96 -11.05 1.76
CA LEU A 641 24.43 -10.45 0.52
C LEU A 641 23.14 -9.64 0.74
N PHE A 642 22.26 -10.09 1.63
CA PHE A 642 21.01 -9.38 1.96
C PHE A 642 21.23 -8.01 2.62
N ASN A 643 22.36 -7.83 3.32
CA ASN A 643 22.73 -6.61 4.05
C ASN A 643 24.09 -6.03 3.59
N THR A 644 24.56 -6.37 2.38
CA THR A 644 25.86 -5.87 1.89
C THR A 644 25.77 -4.38 1.53
N GLU A 645 26.55 -3.54 2.22
CA GLU A 645 26.66 -2.12 1.89
C GLU A 645 27.39 -1.93 0.54
N PHE A 646 26.82 -1.13 -0.35
CA PHE A 646 27.57 -0.55 -1.47
C PHE A 646 28.28 0.70 -0.94
N ASP A 647 29.52 0.54 -0.46
CA ASP A 647 30.34 1.59 0.16
C ASP A 647 30.46 2.90 -0.66
N GLU A 648 30.20 2.85 -1.98
CA GLU A 648 30.39 3.98 -2.90
C GLU A 648 29.10 4.73 -3.29
N TYR A 649 27.90 4.21 -3.00
CA TYR A 649 26.65 4.81 -3.48
C TYR A 649 25.85 5.48 -2.36
N THR A 650 25.79 6.82 -2.39
CA THR A 650 24.89 7.60 -1.53
C THR A 650 23.57 7.90 -2.25
N LEU A 651 22.45 7.76 -1.54
CA LEU A 651 21.12 8.14 -2.04
C LEU A 651 21.13 9.58 -2.56
N ASN A 652 20.71 9.74 -3.82
CA ASN A 652 20.60 11.05 -4.45
C ASN A 652 19.27 11.70 -4.04
N ASN A 653 19.35 12.72 -3.18
CA ASN A 653 18.18 13.40 -2.61
C ASN A 653 17.68 14.58 -3.48
N SER A 654 17.89 14.53 -4.80
CA SER A 654 17.53 15.62 -5.72
C SER A 654 16.04 15.69 -6.09
N SER A 655 15.29 14.59 -5.97
CA SER A 655 13.87 14.51 -6.30
C SER A 655 13.07 13.75 -5.24
N VAL A 656 11.77 13.99 -5.21
CA VAL A 656 10.78 13.21 -4.44
C VAL A 656 10.32 12.01 -5.26
N MET A 657 10.06 10.88 -4.60
CA MET A 657 9.46 9.71 -5.25
C MET A 657 8.01 10.01 -5.65
N SER A 658 7.63 9.69 -6.90
CA SER A 658 6.22 9.66 -7.31
C SER A 658 5.51 8.40 -6.79
N LEU A 659 4.18 8.40 -6.71
CA LEU A 659 3.39 7.19 -6.40
C LEU A 659 3.75 5.98 -7.28
N PHE A 660 4.06 6.22 -8.56
CA PHE A 660 4.47 5.18 -9.49
C PHE A 660 5.83 4.57 -9.09
N SER A 661 6.77 5.43 -8.69
CA SER A 661 8.09 5.00 -8.23
C SER A 661 8.07 4.32 -6.87
N GLU A 662 7.21 4.75 -5.95
CA GLU A 662 6.97 4.07 -4.67
C GLU A 662 6.49 2.65 -4.91
N LYS A 663 5.52 2.46 -5.83
CA LYS A 663 5.00 1.13 -6.18
C LYS A 663 6.04 0.26 -6.88
N LEU A 664 6.91 0.85 -7.73
CA LEU A 664 8.03 0.14 -8.35
C LEU A 664 9.04 -0.36 -7.30
N ILE A 665 9.40 0.48 -6.32
CA ILE A 665 10.34 0.11 -5.26
C ILE A 665 9.73 -0.95 -4.34
N GLU A 666 8.48 -0.77 -3.91
CA GLU A 666 7.75 -1.75 -3.11
C GLU A 666 7.73 -3.13 -3.78
N LYS A 667 7.27 -3.20 -5.05
CA LYS A 667 7.21 -4.48 -5.78
C LYS A 667 8.60 -5.07 -6.03
N SER A 668 9.62 -4.24 -6.23
CA SER A 668 10.99 -4.71 -6.40
C SER A 668 11.61 -5.26 -5.10
N ILE A 669 11.34 -4.63 -3.95
CA ILE A 669 11.74 -5.13 -2.64
C ILE A 669 11.06 -6.48 -2.37
N LEU A 670 9.76 -6.59 -2.64
CA LEU A 670 9.01 -7.84 -2.45
C LEU A 670 9.55 -8.98 -3.33
N LEU A 671 9.80 -8.72 -4.61
CA LEU A 671 10.36 -9.74 -5.52
C LEU A 671 11.75 -10.20 -5.04
N ASN A 672 12.60 -9.26 -4.63
CA ASN A 672 13.92 -9.57 -4.08
C ASN A 672 13.82 -10.36 -2.76
N ALA A 673 12.90 -9.98 -1.86
CA ALA A 673 12.67 -10.65 -0.59
C ALA A 673 12.20 -12.09 -0.79
N LYS A 674 11.23 -12.33 -1.70
CA LYS A 674 10.77 -13.68 -2.04
C LYS A 674 11.86 -14.53 -2.69
N SER A 675 12.66 -13.94 -3.57
CA SER A 675 13.80 -14.62 -4.19
C SER A 675 14.85 -15.01 -3.14
N ALA A 676 15.15 -14.10 -2.20
CA ALA A 676 16.05 -14.35 -1.08
C ALA A 676 15.50 -15.43 -0.14
N LYS A 677 14.20 -15.43 0.17
CA LYS A 677 13.53 -16.42 1.03
C LYS A 677 13.79 -17.84 0.55
N ILE A 678 13.60 -18.11 -0.75
CA ILE A 678 13.78 -19.45 -1.33
C ILE A 678 15.23 -19.92 -1.16
N ILE A 679 16.20 -19.06 -1.49
CA ILE A 679 17.62 -19.39 -1.40
C ILE A 679 18.04 -19.57 0.07
N ILE A 680 17.64 -18.66 0.95
CA ILE A 680 17.96 -18.68 2.39
C ILE A 680 17.32 -19.89 3.08
N THR A 681 16.07 -20.26 2.77
CA THR A 681 15.44 -21.47 3.32
C THR A 681 16.20 -22.72 2.88
N GLY A 682 16.59 -22.83 1.60
CA GLY A 682 17.43 -23.93 1.12
C GLY A 682 18.78 -24.00 1.85
N LEU A 683 19.41 -22.84 2.07
CA LEU A 683 20.67 -22.73 2.80
C LEU A 683 20.53 -23.15 4.27
N LEU A 684 19.48 -22.70 4.97
CA LEU A 684 19.19 -23.09 6.34
C LEU A 684 18.99 -24.61 6.48
N LEU A 685 18.30 -25.24 5.53
CA LEU A 685 18.15 -26.70 5.50
C LEU A 685 19.50 -27.41 5.37
N ILE A 686 20.41 -26.90 4.52
CA ILE A 686 21.79 -27.44 4.44
C ILE A 686 22.50 -27.28 5.78
N LEU A 687 22.49 -26.08 6.38
CA LEU A 687 23.16 -25.82 7.66
C LEU A 687 22.65 -26.69 8.81
N LEU A 688 21.37 -27.05 8.79
CA LEU A 688 20.75 -27.97 9.76
C LEU A 688 21.20 -29.43 9.58
N THR A 689 21.77 -29.79 8.43
CA THR A 689 22.22 -31.16 8.12
C THR A 689 23.72 -31.37 8.29
N VAL A 690 24.49 -30.28 8.33
CA VAL A 690 25.95 -30.31 8.50
C VAL A 690 26.31 -30.35 9.98
N ASP A 691 27.46 -30.94 10.31
CA ASP A 691 27.96 -31.02 11.68
C ASP A 691 28.06 -29.63 12.34
N TYR A 692 27.62 -29.54 13.59
CA TYR A 692 27.57 -28.29 14.34
C TYR A 692 28.98 -27.70 14.58
N ASN A 693 29.13 -26.41 14.28
CA ASN A 693 30.28 -25.59 14.63
C ASN A 693 29.83 -24.15 14.94
N LYS A 694 30.57 -23.40 15.76
CA LYS A 694 30.27 -22.00 16.09
C LYS A 694 30.16 -21.10 14.85
N SER A 695 31.00 -21.34 13.84
CA SER A 695 30.90 -20.60 12.57
C SER A 695 29.60 -20.89 11.82
N ILE A 696 29.14 -22.15 11.83
CA ILE A 696 27.86 -22.56 11.23
C ILE A 696 26.68 -21.98 12.01
N GLU A 697 26.76 -21.96 13.34
CA GLU A 697 25.78 -21.31 14.21
C GLU A 697 25.66 -19.82 13.88
N ASN A 698 26.78 -19.09 13.71
CA ASN A 698 26.76 -17.67 13.34
C ASN A 698 26.10 -17.44 11.96
N ILE A 699 26.44 -18.26 10.96
CA ILE A 699 25.83 -18.21 9.62
C ILE A 699 24.32 -18.51 9.71
N PHE A 700 23.94 -19.52 10.50
CA PHE A 700 22.54 -19.87 10.75
C PHE A 700 21.78 -18.73 11.43
N THR A 701 22.35 -18.09 12.46
CA THR A 701 21.71 -16.98 13.19
C THR A 701 21.45 -15.79 12.28
N THR A 702 22.41 -15.42 11.42
CA THR A 702 22.29 -14.29 10.50
C THR A 702 21.22 -14.58 9.43
N ASN A 703 21.23 -15.78 8.86
CA ASN A 703 20.21 -16.19 7.88
C ASN A 703 18.81 -16.33 8.50
N LEU A 704 18.71 -16.75 9.76
CA LEU A 704 17.44 -16.77 10.50
C LEU A 704 16.89 -15.36 10.73
N GLN A 705 17.76 -14.39 11.06
CA GLN A 705 17.38 -12.99 11.16
C GLN A 705 16.90 -12.45 9.81
N ASN A 706 17.64 -12.70 8.72
CA ASN A 706 17.22 -12.31 7.37
C ASN A 706 15.86 -12.94 7.01
N LEU A 707 15.63 -14.22 7.33
CA LEU A 707 14.35 -14.89 7.11
C LEU A 707 13.21 -14.23 7.90
N LYS A 708 13.44 -13.85 9.17
CA LYS A 708 12.47 -13.11 9.98
C LYS A 708 12.13 -11.74 9.40
N THR A 709 13.14 -11.01 8.89
CA THR A 709 12.94 -9.73 8.21
C THR A 709 12.12 -9.90 6.93
N ILE A 710 12.42 -10.91 6.12
CA ILE A 710 11.67 -11.20 4.89
C ILE A 710 10.22 -11.55 5.20
N ASP A 711 9.98 -12.43 6.17
CA ASP A 711 8.63 -12.80 6.62
C ASP A 711 7.86 -11.58 7.17
N LEU A 712 8.54 -10.65 7.86
CA LEU A 712 7.95 -9.38 8.29
C LEU A 712 7.53 -8.52 7.10
N ILE A 713 8.41 -8.32 6.10
CA ILE A 713 8.12 -7.52 4.90
C ILE A 713 6.91 -8.08 4.15
N GLU A 714 6.84 -9.39 3.98
CA GLU A 714 5.72 -10.06 3.31
C GLU A 714 4.41 -9.86 4.08
N ASN A 715 4.39 -10.08 5.40
CA ASN A 715 3.18 -9.93 6.21
C ASN A 715 2.70 -8.46 6.32
N ILE A 716 3.62 -7.48 6.27
CA ILE A 716 3.23 -6.06 6.22
C ILE A 716 2.53 -5.73 4.90
N ASN A 717 2.99 -6.30 3.79
CA ASN A 717 2.38 -6.06 2.47
C ASN A 717 0.95 -6.59 2.38
N LEU A 718 0.56 -7.55 3.22
CA LEU A 718 -0.82 -8.05 3.31
C LEU A 718 -1.78 -7.05 4.00
N LEU A 719 -1.28 -6.01 4.66
CA LEU A 719 -2.10 -5.04 5.38
C LEU A 719 -2.66 -3.97 4.43
N GLU A 720 -3.95 -4.10 4.07
CA GLU A 720 -4.64 -3.31 3.04
C GLU A 720 -4.49 -1.78 3.11
N ASN A 721 -4.54 -1.19 4.30
CA ASN A 721 -5.00 0.19 4.40
C ASN A 721 -3.93 1.26 4.23
N GLU A 722 -2.65 0.94 4.40
CA GLU A 722 -1.55 1.88 4.14
C GLU A 722 -0.25 1.13 3.87
N ASN A 723 0.51 1.59 2.87
CA ASN A 723 1.82 1.06 2.54
C ASN A 723 2.86 1.43 3.63
N LEU A 724 2.80 0.73 4.77
CA LEU A 724 3.68 0.97 5.93
C LEU A 724 5.16 0.85 5.53
N LEU A 725 5.47 -0.04 4.60
CA LEU A 725 6.80 -0.19 4.03
C LEU A 725 7.30 1.14 3.43
N MET A 726 6.54 1.72 2.50
CA MET A 726 6.92 2.98 1.86
C MET A 726 6.84 4.18 2.81
N LYS A 727 5.92 4.17 3.77
CA LYS A 727 5.88 5.21 4.83
C LYS A 727 7.17 5.24 5.65
N PHE A 728 7.70 4.08 6.04
CA PHE A 728 8.96 4.00 6.77
C PHE A 728 10.14 4.49 5.91
N ILE A 729 10.20 4.04 4.65
CA ILE A 729 11.25 4.44 3.69
C ILE A 729 11.23 5.96 3.46
N ASN A 730 10.03 6.54 3.30
CA ASN A 730 9.85 7.98 3.13
C ASN A 730 10.25 8.76 4.39
N LEU A 731 9.93 8.25 5.58
CA LEU A 731 10.33 8.88 6.85
C LEU A 731 11.85 8.91 7.01
N ASN A 732 12.52 7.78 6.76
CA ASN A 732 13.96 7.65 6.98
C ASN A 732 14.79 8.45 5.94
N ASN A 733 14.27 8.60 4.71
CA ASN A 733 14.96 9.28 3.62
C ASN A 733 14.36 10.66 3.27
N SER A 734 13.49 11.23 4.13
CA SER A 734 12.78 12.50 3.89
C SER A 734 11.96 12.57 2.59
N GLY A 735 11.54 11.41 2.06
CA GLY A 735 10.83 11.25 0.79
C GLY A 735 11.65 11.54 -0.46
N LYS A 736 12.97 11.77 -0.32
CA LYS A 736 13.83 12.22 -1.42
C LYS A 736 14.72 11.08 -1.91
N VAL A 737 14.30 10.39 -2.95
CA VAL A 737 15.11 9.36 -3.63
C VAL A 737 14.95 9.54 -5.13
N PHE A 738 16.07 9.79 -5.81
CA PHE A 738 16.11 9.83 -7.27
C PHE A 738 16.34 8.42 -7.84
N ILE A 739 15.40 7.94 -8.66
CA ILE A 739 15.40 6.60 -9.20
C ILE A 739 15.88 6.59 -10.66
N LYS A 740 16.84 5.71 -10.97
CA LYS A 740 17.32 5.39 -12.34
C LYS A 740 17.47 3.89 -12.51
N ASN A 741 17.36 3.38 -13.74
CA ASN A 741 17.48 1.94 -14.00
C ASN A 741 18.78 1.33 -13.45
N ASN A 742 19.91 2.02 -13.65
CA ASN A 742 21.21 1.57 -13.17
C ASN A 742 21.41 1.69 -11.65
N THR A 743 20.63 2.53 -10.96
CA THR A 743 20.76 2.72 -9.51
C THR A 743 19.71 2.00 -8.69
N VAL A 744 18.61 1.51 -9.31
CA VAL A 744 17.52 0.83 -8.59
C VAL A 744 18.01 -0.31 -7.71
N ASN A 745 18.90 -1.16 -8.22
CA ASN A 745 19.40 -2.30 -7.44
C ASN A 745 20.22 -1.86 -6.24
N MET A 746 21.05 -0.81 -6.38
CA MET A 746 21.79 -0.23 -5.25
C MET A 746 20.83 0.40 -4.23
N ILE A 747 19.78 1.09 -4.69
CA ILE A 747 18.73 1.65 -3.82
C ILE A 747 18.04 0.52 -3.06
N ILE A 748 17.63 -0.57 -3.72
CA ILE A 748 16.98 -1.72 -3.08
C ILE A 748 17.87 -2.31 -1.98
N THR A 749 19.18 -2.48 -2.24
CA THR A 749 20.11 -3.00 -1.23
C THR A 749 20.18 -2.10 0.01
N ILE A 750 20.33 -0.78 -0.17
CA ILE A 750 20.32 0.19 0.95
C ILE A 750 18.99 0.15 1.70
N LEU A 751 17.87 0.05 0.98
CA LEU A 751 16.55 -0.01 1.60
C LEU A 751 16.36 -1.32 2.39
N ASN A 752 16.83 -2.47 1.89
CA ASN A 752 16.77 -3.74 2.63
C ASN A 752 17.54 -3.66 3.94
N GLU A 753 18.71 -3.01 3.96
CA GLU A 753 19.48 -2.78 5.19
C GLU A 753 18.68 -1.92 6.19
N GLN A 754 18.02 -0.86 5.70
CA GLN A 754 17.13 -0.03 6.54
C GLN A 754 15.95 -0.85 7.11
N LEU A 755 15.41 -1.80 6.33
CA LEU A 755 14.31 -2.67 6.74
C LEU A 755 14.76 -3.81 7.68
N SER A 756 16.01 -4.24 7.60
CA SER A 756 16.63 -5.19 8.55
C SER A 756 16.88 -4.58 9.93
N ASN A 757 16.77 -3.25 10.07
CA ASN A 757 16.99 -2.56 11.34
C ASN A 757 15.79 -2.74 12.30
N GLU A 758 16.06 -2.94 13.59
CA GLU A 758 15.04 -3.03 14.67
C GLU A 758 14.05 -1.85 14.66
N LYS A 759 14.54 -0.69 14.23
CA LYS A 759 13.75 0.53 13.98
C LYS A 759 12.50 0.30 13.14
N PHE A 760 12.60 -0.52 12.09
CA PHE A 760 11.48 -0.84 11.22
C PHE A 760 10.39 -1.64 11.96
N ILE A 761 10.80 -2.59 12.80
CA ILE A 761 9.90 -3.41 13.60
C ILE A 761 9.12 -2.54 14.61
N TYR A 762 9.83 -1.62 15.26
CA TYR A 762 9.21 -0.66 16.19
C TYR A 762 8.22 0.28 15.49
N PHE A 763 8.57 0.78 14.29
CA PHE A 763 7.68 1.59 13.46
C PHE A 763 6.36 0.87 13.19
N VAL A 764 6.45 -0.34 12.63
CA VAL A 764 5.30 -1.13 12.20
C VAL A 764 4.34 -1.38 13.36
N ILE A 765 4.87 -1.84 14.51
CA ILE A 765 4.03 -2.14 15.68
C ILE A 765 3.43 -0.86 16.27
N SER A 766 4.16 0.25 16.28
CA SER A 766 3.63 1.53 16.76
C SER A 766 2.48 2.06 15.90
N GLU A 767 2.54 1.87 14.58
CA GLU A 767 1.48 2.25 13.64
C GLU A 767 0.27 1.31 13.74
N LEU A 768 0.49 0.02 14.00
CA LEU A 768 -0.60 -0.93 14.23
C LEU A 768 -1.38 -0.60 15.51
N ILE A 769 -0.70 -0.34 16.64
CA ILE A 769 -1.32 0.03 17.93
C ILE A 769 -2.29 1.21 17.80
N ASN A 770 -1.98 2.16 16.92
CA ASN A 770 -2.79 3.35 16.71
C ASN A 770 -4.16 3.02 16.09
N LYS A 771 -4.26 1.92 15.35
CA LYS A 771 -5.45 1.56 14.58
C LYS A 771 -6.25 0.47 15.32
N LYS A 772 -7.30 0.88 16.03
CA LYS A 772 -8.26 0.00 16.74
C LYS A 772 -8.84 -1.17 15.93
N LYS A 773 -8.69 -1.18 14.59
CA LYS A 773 -9.15 -2.23 13.68
C LYS A 773 -8.26 -3.50 13.69
N TYR A 774 -7.05 -3.45 14.28
CA TYR A 774 -6.02 -4.51 14.16
C TYR A 774 -5.70 -5.25 15.48
N SER A 775 -6.59 -5.25 16.47
CA SER A 775 -6.31 -5.78 17.83
C SER A 775 -5.86 -7.26 17.87
N THR A 776 -6.29 -8.08 16.92
CA THR A 776 -5.84 -9.47 16.77
C THR A 776 -4.53 -9.58 16.00
N ILE A 777 -4.38 -8.79 14.93
CA ILE A 777 -3.24 -8.80 14.01
C ILE A 777 -1.96 -8.29 14.69
N GLU A 778 -2.04 -7.32 15.59
CA GLU A 778 -0.89 -6.78 16.33
C GLU A 778 -0.06 -7.84 17.06
N LYS A 779 -0.73 -8.87 17.61
CA LYS A 779 -0.07 -9.93 18.38
C LYS A 779 0.75 -10.86 17.50
N ASP A 780 0.33 -11.06 16.25
CA ASP A 780 1.06 -11.90 15.30
C ASP A 780 2.41 -11.28 14.96
N PHE A 781 2.57 -9.96 15.08
CA PHE A 781 3.83 -9.27 14.89
C PHE A 781 4.78 -9.34 16.10
N PHE A 782 4.35 -9.82 17.27
CA PHE A 782 5.23 -9.96 18.44
C PHE A 782 6.39 -10.92 18.24
N LYS A 783 6.28 -11.88 17.30
CA LYS A 783 7.35 -12.83 16.96
C LYS A 783 8.58 -12.16 16.36
N TYR A 784 8.44 -10.95 15.80
CA TYR A 784 9.54 -10.19 15.19
C TYR A 784 10.22 -9.22 16.16
N LEU A 785 9.58 -8.87 17.26
CA LEU A 785 10.17 -7.94 18.23
C LEU A 785 11.45 -8.51 18.84
N PRO A 786 12.57 -7.76 18.83
CA PRO A 786 13.79 -8.16 19.52
C PRO A 786 13.54 -8.23 21.03
N ASP A 787 14.35 -8.96 21.77
CA ASP A 787 14.28 -8.96 23.23
C ASP A 787 14.99 -7.70 23.76
N SER A 788 14.22 -6.62 23.90
CA SER A 788 14.67 -5.31 24.37
C SER A 788 13.64 -4.69 25.31
N GLU A 789 14.06 -3.72 26.14
CA GLU A 789 13.18 -2.99 27.06
C GLU A 789 12.08 -2.25 26.29
N PHE A 790 12.43 -1.67 25.14
CA PHE A 790 11.49 -1.01 24.24
C PHE A 790 10.43 -1.98 23.68
N SER A 791 10.86 -3.18 23.29
CA SER A 791 9.94 -4.24 22.86
C SER A 791 8.98 -4.67 23.98
N THR A 792 9.47 -4.76 25.22
CA THR A 792 8.63 -5.12 26.37
C THR A 792 7.54 -4.08 26.62
N VAL A 793 7.89 -2.79 26.49
CA VAL A 793 6.90 -1.70 26.58
C VAL A 793 5.87 -1.79 25.46
N LEU A 794 6.29 -1.99 24.21
CA LEU A 794 5.36 -2.15 23.08
C LEU A 794 4.45 -3.37 23.25
N ARG A 795 4.98 -4.53 23.67
CA ARG A 795 4.19 -5.74 23.99
C ARG A 795 3.15 -5.46 25.07
N GLY A 796 3.55 -4.74 26.11
CA GLY A 796 2.65 -4.33 27.20
C GLY A 796 1.54 -3.40 26.73
N LEU A 797 1.86 -2.43 25.86
CA LEU A 797 0.88 -1.48 25.30
C LEU A 797 -0.15 -2.16 24.39
N VAL A 798 0.28 -3.05 23.50
CA VAL A 798 -0.61 -3.88 22.65
C VAL A 798 -1.50 -4.76 23.51
N THR A 799 -0.92 -5.47 24.50
CA THR A 799 -1.69 -6.36 25.39
C THR A 799 -2.73 -5.60 26.20
N LEU A 800 -2.49 -4.33 26.50
CA LEU A 800 -3.41 -3.47 27.23
C LEU A 800 -4.53 -2.88 26.35
N ASN A 801 -4.31 -2.76 25.04
CA ASN A 801 -5.31 -2.28 24.09
C ASN A 801 -6.27 -3.37 23.61
N ASP A 802 -5.94 -4.63 23.85
CA ASP A 802 -6.77 -5.75 23.50
C ASP A 802 -7.92 -5.93 24.51
N ASP A 803 -9.16 -5.78 24.04
CA ASP A 803 -10.36 -5.91 24.86
C ASP A 803 -10.65 -7.36 25.30
N GLU A 804 -10.11 -8.36 24.60
CA GLU A 804 -10.29 -9.79 24.94
C GLU A 804 -9.28 -10.31 25.96
N ASN A 805 -8.06 -9.74 26.02
CA ASN A 805 -7.08 -10.12 27.03
C ASN A 805 -7.30 -9.38 28.34
N LYS A 806 -7.26 -10.15 29.42
CA LYS A 806 -7.38 -9.62 30.78
C LYS A 806 -6.23 -8.62 31.04
N PRO A 807 -6.51 -7.38 31.48
CA PRO A 807 -5.50 -6.34 31.80
C PRO A 807 -4.44 -6.80 32.81
N GLU A 808 -4.72 -7.87 33.55
CA GLU A 808 -3.81 -8.58 34.43
C GLU A 808 -2.51 -9.02 33.75
N LYS A 809 -2.57 -9.53 32.51
CA LYS A 809 -1.37 -9.99 31.78
C LYS A 809 -0.45 -8.83 31.42
N ALA A 810 -1.02 -7.71 30.96
CA ALA A 810 -0.26 -6.51 30.67
C ALA A 810 0.43 -5.98 31.93
N ARG A 811 -0.30 -5.94 33.06
CA ARG A 811 0.27 -5.56 34.35
C ARG A 811 1.44 -6.47 34.74
N GLU A 812 1.27 -7.79 34.65
CA GLU A 812 2.33 -8.75 34.97
C GLU A 812 3.60 -8.51 34.14
N MET A 813 3.46 -8.31 32.82
CA MET A 813 4.59 -7.99 31.94
C MET A 813 5.32 -6.71 32.39
N PHE A 814 4.58 -5.63 32.67
CA PHE A 814 5.16 -4.38 33.13
C PHE A 814 5.81 -4.48 34.51
N THR A 815 5.27 -5.30 35.42
CA THR A 815 5.81 -5.50 36.77
C THR A 815 7.09 -6.35 36.79
N LEU A 816 7.21 -7.31 35.86
CA LEU A 816 8.40 -8.16 35.75
C LEU A 816 9.61 -7.39 35.17
N ALA A 817 9.37 -6.42 34.28
CA ALA A 817 10.41 -5.68 33.58
C ALA A 817 10.83 -4.34 34.24
N VAL A 818 10.39 -4.07 35.47
CA VAL A 818 10.59 -2.78 36.16
C VAL A 818 12.07 -2.40 36.25
N ASP A 819 12.91 -3.34 36.65
CA ASP A 819 14.34 -3.08 36.87
C ASP A 819 15.08 -2.76 35.55
N GLU A 820 14.71 -3.45 34.47
CA GLU A 820 15.28 -3.27 33.15
C GLU A 820 14.83 -1.93 32.54
N ILE A 821 13.53 -1.60 32.61
CA ILE A 821 12.98 -0.36 32.02
C ILE A 821 13.47 0.88 32.79
N THR A 822 13.52 0.84 34.13
CA THR A 822 13.94 1.99 34.93
C THR A 822 15.45 2.24 34.92
N SER A 823 16.24 1.21 34.60
CA SER A 823 17.70 1.36 34.37
C SER A 823 18.05 1.76 32.94
N TYR A 824 17.09 1.71 32.02
CA TYR A 824 17.27 2.13 30.63
C TYR A 824 17.54 3.64 30.55
N ASN A 825 18.73 4.02 30.09
CA ASN A 825 19.17 5.41 30.09
C ASN A 825 18.53 6.19 28.93
N THR A 826 17.53 7.03 29.26
CA THR A 826 16.82 7.91 28.29
C THR A 826 17.71 8.99 27.68
N HIS A 827 18.90 9.25 28.23
CA HIS A 827 19.87 10.19 27.65
C HIS A 827 20.77 9.57 26.57
N ASN A 828 20.60 8.29 26.25
CA ASN A 828 21.27 7.68 25.11
C ASN A 828 20.62 8.18 23.80
N GLY A 829 21.44 8.68 22.86
CA GLY A 829 20.96 9.11 21.54
C GLY A 829 20.22 8.02 20.74
N VAL A 830 20.31 6.75 21.15
CA VAL A 830 19.56 5.62 20.57
C VAL A 830 18.06 5.69 20.89
N PHE A 831 17.69 6.04 22.13
CA PHE A 831 16.29 6.16 22.54
C PHE A 831 15.55 7.25 21.76
N ASN A 832 16.18 8.43 21.62
CA ASN A 832 15.63 9.53 20.82
C ASN A 832 15.43 9.14 19.36
N LYS A 833 16.38 8.38 18.78
CA LYS A 833 16.24 7.84 17.41
C LYS A 833 15.06 6.88 17.26
N TYR A 834 14.72 6.11 18.30
CA TYR A 834 13.54 5.23 18.27
C TYR A 834 12.23 6.01 18.44
N LEU A 835 12.22 7.03 19.29
CA LEU A 835 11.07 7.93 19.46
C LEU A 835 10.79 8.84 18.26
N GLU A 836 11.80 9.17 17.45
CA GLU A 836 11.64 9.94 16.21
C GLU A 836 10.85 9.20 15.14
N ILE A 837 10.89 7.87 15.16
CA ILE A 837 10.25 7.00 14.17
C ILE A 837 8.74 6.86 14.43
N ILE A 838 8.31 7.04 15.67
CA ILE A 838 6.90 7.01 16.04
C ILE A 838 6.22 8.30 15.57
N LEU A 839 5.29 8.18 14.61
CA LEU A 839 4.54 9.31 14.06
C LEU A 839 3.45 9.82 15.00
N ASN A 840 2.80 8.91 15.74
CA ASN A 840 1.71 9.27 16.64
C ASN A 840 2.24 10.01 17.89
N LYS A 841 1.82 11.26 18.05
CA LYS A 841 2.23 12.12 19.18
C LYS A 841 1.73 11.61 20.53
N GLU A 842 0.53 11.05 20.60
CA GLU A 842 -0.04 10.52 21.85
C GLU A 842 0.73 9.29 22.32
N LEU A 843 0.96 8.33 21.43
CA LEU A 843 1.73 7.12 21.72
C LEU A 843 3.19 7.44 22.06
N LYS A 844 3.78 8.41 21.37
CA LYS A 844 5.12 8.93 21.68
C LYS A 844 5.20 9.49 23.11
N MET A 845 4.23 10.33 23.50
CA MET A 845 4.15 10.85 24.87
C MET A 845 3.94 9.73 25.89
N GLU A 846 3.10 8.72 25.59
CA GLU A 846 2.89 7.57 26.47
C GLU A 846 4.20 6.81 26.72
N ILE A 847 4.96 6.50 25.67
CA ILE A 847 6.25 5.80 25.80
C ILE A 847 7.26 6.66 26.58
N GLU A 848 7.36 7.95 26.28
CA GLU A 848 8.22 8.88 27.03
C GLU A 848 7.87 8.91 28.52
N THR A 849 6.59 8.82 28.89
CA THR A 849 6.17 8.77 30.30
C THR A 849 6.48 7.45 30.99
N ILE A 850 6.65 6.34 30.25
CA ILE A 850 6.98 5.04 30.83
C ILE A 850 8.48 4.96 31.14
N PHE A 851 9.35 5.46 30.27
CA PHE A 851 10.79 5.42 30.48
C PHE A 851 11.26 6.48 31.49
N VAL A 852 11.24 6.12 32.78
CA VAL A 852 11.65 7.00 33.90
C VAL A 852 12.62 6.27 34.83
N SER A 853 13.56 7.00 35.42
CA SER A 853 14.62 6.45 36.29
C SER A 853 14.17 6.04 37.69
N SER A 854 12.94 6.38 38.11
CA SER A 854 12.41 6.07 39.45
C SER A 854 11.29 5.05 39.34
N LYS A 855 11.35 3.99 40.15
CA LYS A 855 10.32 2.93 40.14
C LYS A 855 8.99 3.46 40.62
N SER A 856 9.02 4.36 41.61
CA SER A 856 7.82 5.04 42.11
C SER A 856 7.13 5.84 40.98
N ALA A 857 7.91 6.61 40.20
CA ALA A 857 7.42 7.37 39.06
C ALA A 857 6.92 6.48 37.89
N TYR A 858 7.60 5.36 37.64
CA TYR A 858 7.17 4.36 36.65
C TYR A 858 5.77 3.80 36.95
N PHE A 859 5.55 3.33 38.18
CA PHE A 859 4.27 2.72 38.56
C PHE A 859 3.11 3.72 38.59
N ILE A 860 3.35 4.98 38.95
CA ILE A 860 2.29 6.00 38.93
C ILE A 860 1.93 6.39 37.49
N ASN A 861 2.91 6.49 36.58
CA ASN A 861 2.67 6.75 35.16
C ASN A 861 1.92 5.57 34.50
N LEU A 862 2.26 4.33 34.84
CA LEU A 862 1.46 3.17 34.42
C LEU A 862 0.04 3.19 34.98
N SER A 863 -0.14 3.60 36.25
CA SER A 863 -1.48 3.76 36.82
C SER A 863 -2.33 4.75 36.03
N HIS A 864 -1.76 5.89 35.63
CA HIS A 864 -2.42 6.85 34.75
C HIS A 864 -2.78 6.26 33.38
N LEU A 865 -1.89 5.45 32.80
CA LEU A 865 -2.11 4.84 31.51
C LEU A 865 -3.24 3.79 31.54
N PHE A 866 -3.30 2.96 32.58
CA PHE A 866 -4.39 2.00 32.77
C PHE A 866 -5.73 2.69 33.07
N GLU A 867 -5.71 3.80 33.82
CA GLU A 867 -6.91 4.61 34.07
C GLU A 867 -7.44 5.26 32.79
N LYS A 868 -6.57 5.81 31.92
CA LYS A 868 -6.96 6.36 30.61
C LYS A 868 -7.70 5.33 29.73
N ARG A 869 -7.48 4.03 29.95
CA ARG A 869 -8.09 2.93 29.20
C ARG A 869 -9.24 2.26 29.98
N ASP A 870 -9.79 2.95 30.98
CA ASP A 870 -10.90 2.52 31.84
C ASP A 870 -10.63 1.22 32.63
N LYS A 871 -9.37 0.82 32.82
CA LYS A 871 -8.99 -0.39 33.58
C LYS A 871 -8.68 -0.03 35.04
N LEU A 872 -9.68 0.49 35.74
CA LEU A 872 -9.55 1.12 37.07
C LEU A 872 -8.98 0.18 38.16
N ALA A 873 -9.37 -1.10 38.17
CA ALA A 873 -8.93 -2.06 39.20
C ALA A 873 -7.41 -2.32 39.15
N ASP A 874 -6.85 -2.45 37.95
CA ASP A 874 -5.41 -2.66 37.78
C ASP A 874 -4.62 -1.36 37.97
N ALA A 875 -5.19 -0.22 37.56
CA ALA A 875 -4.64 1.10 37.84
C ALA A 875 -4.46 1.34 39.35
N LEU A 876 -5.43 0.93 40.17
CA LEU A 876 -5.33 1.04 41.63
C LEU A 876 -4.20 0.15 42.20
N LYS A 877 -4.07 -1.10 41.72
CA LYS A 877 -3.00 -1.99 42.18
C LYS A 877 -1.61 -1.45 41.85
N LEU A 878 -1.43 -0.88 40.65
CA LEU A 878 -0.19 -0.21 40.25
C LEU A 878 0.10 1.02 41.11
N ALA A 879 -0.91 1.83 41.45
CA ALA A 879 -0.74 2.96 42.35
C ALA A 879 -0.30 2.52 43.77
N LEU A 880 -0.85 1.41 44.28
CA LEU A 880 -0.43 0.81 45.55
C LEU A 880 0.99 0.22 45.51
N GLU A 881 1.44 -0.26 44.35
CA GLU A 881 2.83 -0.68 44.17
C GLU A 881 3.79 0.52 44.13
N SER A 882 3.36 1.63 43.53
CA SER A 882 4.11 2.90 43.56
C SER A 882 4.37 3.34 45.01
N SER A 883 3.32 3.37 45.87
CA SER A 883 3.48 3.78 47.27
C SER A 883 4.43 2.89 48.08
N LYS A 884 4.49 1.58 47.78
CA LYS A 884 5.44 0.65 48.42
C LYS A 884 6.89 0.93 48.04
N ASN A 885 7.14 1.45 46.84
CA ASN A 885 8.48 1.72 46.35
C ASN A 885 9.01 3.09 46.82
N ILE A 886 8.15 4.07 47.11
CA ILE A 886 8.56 5.35 47.72
C ILE A 886 9.32 5.12 49.03
N ILE A 887 8.79 4.24 49.89
CA ILE A 887 9.38 3.87 51.18
C ILE A 887 10.76 3.23 51.00
N LYS A 888 10.95 2.47 49.92
CA LYS A 888 12.23 1.81 49.61
C LYS A 888 13.25 2.76 48.97
N GLU A 889 12.79 3.77 48.23
CA GLU A 889 13.62 4.77 47.56
C GLU A 889 13.98 5.97 48.46
N ASN A 890 13.56 5.98 49.74
CA ASN A 890 13.75 7.09 50.69
C ASN A 890 13.25 8.46 50.17
N LYS A 891 12.18 8.47 49.37
CA LYS A 891 11.54 9.70 48.84
C LYS A 891 10.29 10.11 49.63
N VAL A 892 10.34 9.91 50.95
CA VAL A 892 9.26 10.27 51.88
C VAL A 892 9.21 11.80 52.02
N ASP A 893 8.01 12.36 52.12
CA ASP A 893 7.67 13.79 52.18
C ASP A 893 7.99 14.57 50.89
N THR A 894 7.74 13.97 49.72
CA THR A 894 7.90 14.64 48.41
C THR A 894 6.56 14.89 47.72
N ASP A 895 6.48 15.89 46.83
CA ASP A 895 5.27 16.17 46.01
C ASP A 895 4.77 14.92 45.25
N LEU A 896 5.68 14.00 44.92
CA LEU A 896 5.37 12.71 44.30
C LEU A 896 4.55 11.79 45.22
N GLU A 897 4.83 11.78 46.52
CA GLU A 897 4.10 10.98 47.51
C GLU A 897 2.67 11.47 47.67
N GLU A 898 2.48 12.79 47.75
CA GLU A 898 1.15 13.40 47.81
C GLU A 898 0.34 13.08 46.54
N LEU A 899 0.96 13.17 45.36
CA LEU A 899 0.33 12.83 44.08
C LEU A 899 -0.08 11.35 44.04
N ILE A 900 0.75 10.45 44.55
CA ILE A 900 0.47 9.00 44.60
C ILE A 900 -0.71 8.71 45.53
N TYR A 901 -0.74 9.28 46.74
CA TYR A 901 -1.87 9.08 47.66
C TYR A 901 -3.16 9.71 47.14
N TYR A 902 -3.08 10.88 46.50
CA TYR A 902 -4.22 11.51 45.83
C TYR A 902 -4.77 10.61 44.70
N LYS A 903 -3.88 9.95 43.97
CA LYS A 903 -4.27 9.01 42.93
C LYS A 903 -4.93 7.75 43.48
N ILE A 904 -4.33 7.12 44.50
CA ILE A 904 -4.91 5.96 45.18
C ILE A 904 -6.30 6.30 45.71
N PHE A 905 -6.46 7.48 46.32
CA PHE A 905 -7.74 7.96 46.81
C PHE A 905 -8.79 8.04 45.69
N ASN A 906 -8.49 8.72 44.58
CA ASN A 906 -9.46 8.88 43.49
C ASN A 906 -9.86 7.53 42.86
N LEU A 907 -8.90 6.64 42.59
CA LEU A 907 -9.17 5.34 41.98
C LEU A 907 -9.96 4.42 42.92
N SER A 908 -9.59 4.34 44.19
CA SER A 908 -10.31 3.54 45.19
C SER A 908 -11.71 4.08 45.46
N LEU A 909 -11.91 5.41 45.43
CA LEU A 909 -13.23 6.03 45.54
C LEU A 909 -14.14 5.69 44.35
N GLN A 910 -13.58 5.64 43.12
CA GLN A 910 -14.33 5.24 41.92
C GLN A 910 -14.73 3.76 41.96
N LEU A 911 -13.85 2.88 42.46
CA LEU A 911 -14.10 1.45 42.63
C LEU A 911 -14.96 1.11 43.86
N ASN A 912 -15.27 2.09 44.70
CA ASN A 912 -15.98 1.94 45.98
C ASN A 912 -15.23 1.08 47.01
N GLU A 913 -13.89 1.06 46.94
CA GLU A 913 -13.00 0.44 47.93
C GLU A 913 -12.73 1.41 49.08
N PHE A 914 -13.75 1.63 49.91
CA PHE A 914 -13.74 2.70 50.91
C PHE A 914 -12.62 2.57 51.96
N ASP A 915 -12.24 1.36 52.36
CA ASP A 915 -11.13 1.14 53.29
C ASP A 915 -9.80 1.67 52.75
N ILE A 916 -9.50 1.37 51.48
CA ILE A 916 -8.26 1.80 50.83
C ILE A 916 -8.28 3.32 50.65
N SER A 917 -9.40 3.88 50.20
CA SER A 917 -9.54 5.34 50.03
C SER A 917 -9.34 6.09 51.35
N PHE A 918 -9.87 5.57 52.47
CA PHE A 918 -9.71 6.20 53.77
C PHE A 918 -8.27 6.09 54.29
N THR A 919 -7.61 4.94 54.08
CA THR A 919 -6.19 4.81 54.41
C THR A 919 -5.32 5.75 53.60
N ALA A 920 -5.65 6.01 52.33
CA ALA A 920 -4.92 6.97 51.50
C ALA A 920 -5.08 8.42 52.02
N ILE A 921 -6.28 8.83 52.43
CA ILE A 921 -6.52 10.16 53.03
C ILE A 921 -5.64 10.36 54.27
N LYS A 922 -5.51 9.33 55.12
CA LYS A 922 -4.68 9.42 56.34
C LYS A 922 -3.19 9.60 56.06
N GLN A 923 -2.71 9.16 54.91
CA GLN A 923 -1.32 9.31 54.51
C GLN A 923 -1.06 10.66 53.81
N MET A 924 -2.11 11.39 53.41
CA MET A 924 -1.95 12.76 52.89
C MET A 924 -1.59 13.74 54.01
N LEU A 925 -0.95 14.84 53.64
CA LEU A 925 -0.75 15.99 54.51
C LEU A 925 -2.10 16.55 54.96
N HIS A 926 -2.21 16.93 56.23
CA HIS A 926 -3.48 17.35 56.84
C HIS A 926 -4.14 18.55 56.12
N GLN A 927 -3.34 19.45 55.53
CA GLN A 927 -3.82 20.63 54.81
C GLN A 927 -4.58 20.26 53.52
N ASP A 928 -4.24 19.14 52.88
CA ASP A 928 -4.77 18.74 51.57
C ASP A 928 -5.91 17.70 51.66
N ARG A 929 -6.22 17.23 52.88
CA ARG A 929 -7.27 16.23 53.14
C ARG A 929 -8.69 16.74 52.92
N LEU A 930 -8.96 18.03 53.11
CA LEU A 930 -10.33 18.58 53.20
C LEU A 930 -11.18 18.25 51.96
N ASN A 931 -10.62 18.44 50.76
CA ASN A 931 -11.33 18.17 49.51
C ASN A 931 -11.58 16.66 49.31
N SER A 932 -10.60 15.83 49.65
CA SER A 932 -10.68 14.36 49.57
C SER A 932 -11.70 13.80 50.58
N LEU A 933 -11.72 14.31 51.81
CA LEU A 933 -12.72 13.94 52.83
C LEU A 933 -14.14 14.30 52.38
N ARG A 934 -14.32 15.48 51.79
CA ARG A 934 -15.62 15.91 51.27
C ARG A 934 -16.13 14.96 50.18
N SER A 935 -15.31 14.64 49.18
CA SER A 935 -15.71 13.73 48.09
C SER A 935 -15.94 12.30 48.59
N PHE A 936 -15.14 11.82 49.54
CA PHE A 936 -15.31 10.52 50.21
C PHE A 936 -16.67 10.42 50.92
N ILE A 937 -16.99 11.38 51.79
CA ILE A 937 -18.25 11.43 52.54
C ILE A 937 -19.43 11.49 51.57
N TYR A 938 -19.35 12.36 50.55
CA TYR A 938 -20.43 12.52 49.58
C TYR A 938 -20.72 11.21 48.82
N LYS A 939 -19.66 10.47 48.44
CA LYS A 939 -19.80 9.17 47.77
C LYS A 939 -20.42 8.11 48.67
N LEU A 940 -20.06 8.07 49.95
CA LEU A 940 -20.66 7.16 50.94
C LEU A 940 -22.17 7.43 51.13
N PHE A 941 -22.57 8.70 51.17
CA PHE A 941 -23.99 9.06 51.19
C PHE A 941 -24.70 8.71 49.88
N GLN A 942 -24.06 8.92 48.72
CA GLN A 942 -24.62 8.58 47.41
C GLN A 942 -24.92 7.07 47.28
N ILE A 943 -24.04 6.21 47.80
CA ILE A 943 -24.18 4.74 47.76
C ILE A 943 -24.92 4.19 48.98
N ASN A 944 -25.34 5.08 49.91
CA ASN A 944 -26.09 4.76 51.13
C ASN A 944 -25.35 3.80 52.10
N ARG A 945 -24.02 3.89 52.18
CA ARG A 945 -23.18 3.14 53.14
C ARG A 945 -22.88 3.95 54.41
N LEU A 946 -23.94 4.35 55.10
CA LEU A 946 -23.85 5.24 56.27
C LEU A 946 -23.15 4.62 57.47
N THR A 947 -23.25 3.29 57.62
CA THR A 947 -22.57 2.56 58.70
C THR A 947 -21.05 2.65 58.59
N ASP A 948 -20.53 2.74 57.37
CA ASP A 948 -19.09 2.80 57.13
C ASP A 948 -18.53 4.17 57.54
N ILE A 949 -19.31 5.25 57.37
CA ILE A 949 -18.95 6.59 57.88
C ILE A 949 -18.66 6.50 59.38
N VAL A 950 -19.56 5.90 60.16
CA VAL A 950 -19.37 5.75 61.61
C VAL A 950 -18.22 4.77 61.91
N ARG A 951 -17.94 3.78 61.06
CA ARG A 951 -16.85 2.83 61.29
C ARG A 951 -15.45 3.47 61.22
N PHE A 952 -15.22 4.38 60.28
CA PHE A 952 -13.91 5.02 60.08
C PHE A 952 -13.49 5.94 61.25
N ASN A 953 -12.19 6.03 61.53
CA ASN A 953 -11.64 6.79 62.65
C ASN A 953 -11.08 8.13 62.17
N TYR A 954 -11.79 9.22 62.46
CA TYR A 954 -11.49 10.59 62.04
C TYR A 954 -10.83 11.46 63.13
N ALA A 955 -10.22 10.89 64.16
CA ALA A 955 -9.76 11.65 65.35
C ALA A 955 -9.04 13.00 65.06
N GLU A 956 -8.25 13.10 64.00
CA GLU A 956 -7.56 14.34 63.59
C GLU A 956 -8.42 15.30 62.74
N ASP A 957 -9.44 14.80 62.06
CA ASP A 957 -10.26 15.50 61.06
C ASP A 957 -11.75 15.58 61.48
N PHE A 958 -12.06 15.27 62.76
CA PHE A 958 -13.43 15.06 63.24
C PHE A 958 -14.31 16.29 63.05
N ASP A 959 -13.83 17.47 63.45
CA ASP A 959 -14.56 18.73 63.34
C ASP A 959 -14.94 19.02 61.89
N THR A 960 -13.98 18.85 60.97
CA THR A 960 -14.18 19.03 59.53
C THR A 960 -15.22 18.07 58.96
N VAL A 961 -15.17 16.80 59.34
CA VAL A 961 -16.12 15.76 58.89
C VAL A 961 -17.51 16.03 59.45
N TYR A 962 -17.60 16.41 60.73
CA TYR A 962 -18.84 16.76 61.40
C TYR A 962 -19.52 17.96 60.72
N GLU A 963 -18.77 19.05 60.50
CA GLU A 963 -19.26 20.24 59.80
C GLU A 963 -19.70 19.92 58.36
N LEU A 964 -18.93 19.13 57.60
CA LEU A 964 -19.28 18.75 56.23
C LEU A 964 -20.63 18.00 56.15
N ILE A 965 -20.88 17.05 57.06
CA ILE A 965 -22.13 16.29 57.09
C ILE A 965 -23.28 17.17 57.58
N TYR A 966 -23.01 18.03 58.56
CA TYR A 966 -23.96 18.99 59.09
C TYR A 966 -24.45 19.95 57.99
N ASP A 967 -23.52 20.55 57.26
CA ASP A 967 -23.76 21.45 56.14
C ASP A 967 -24.66 20.84 55.06
N LEU A 968 -24.46 19.55 54.76
CA LEU A 968 -25.30 18.80 53.84
C LEU A 968 -26.74 18.70 54.36
N GLY A 969 -26.90 18.46 55.66
CA GLY A 969 -28.21 18.43 56.33
C GLY A 969 -28.96 19.75 56.19
N GLU A 970 -28.30 20.87 56.48
CA GLU A 970 -28.89 22.21 56.37
C GLU A 970 -29.25 22.58 54.93
N LYS A 971 -28.32 22.38 53.98
CA LYS A 971 -28.55 22.66 52.56
C LYS A 971 -29.71 21.83 52.00
N THR A 972 -29.86 20.58 52.44
CA THR A 972 -30.96 19.70 51.99
C THR A 972 -32.32 20.17 52.53
N MET A 973 -32.35 20.67 53.78
CA MET A 973 -33.56 21.28 54.35
C MET A 973 -33.98 22.55 53.62
N GLN A 974 -33.02 23.42 53.28
CA GLN A 974 -33.28 24.71 52.65
C GLN A 974 -33.69 24.59 51.16
N SER A 975 -33.17 23.59 50.44
CA SER A 975 -33.28 23.54 48.97
C SER A 975 -34.43 22.69 48.40
N ARG A 976 -34.90 21.64 49.11
CA ARG A 976 -35.86 20.67 48.53
C ARG A 976 -36.94 20.11 49.46
N GLY A 977 -36.97 20.43 50.75
CA GLY A 977 -38.01 19.96 51.68
C GLY A 977 -38.07 18.43 51.90
N ASP A 978 -37.05 17.67 51.47
CA ASP A 978 -36.96 16.22 51.67
C ASP A 978 -36.47 15.90 53.08
N ILE A 979 -37.41 15.96 54.02
CA ILE A 979 -37.20 15.74 55.46
C ILE A 979 -36.53 14.40 55.76
N LYS A 980 -36.84 13.35 54.99
CA LYS A 980 -36.28 12.02 55.21
C LYS A 980 -34.81 11.97 54.88
N ASN A 981 -34.38 12.64 53.80
CA ASN A 981 -32.97 12.71 53.44
C ASN A 981 -32.18 13.65 54.35
N ALA A 982 -32.76 14.80 54.72
CA ALA A 982 -32.14 15.68 55.73
C ALA A 982 -31.91 14.95 57.06
N LEU A 983 -32.91 14.21 57.54
CA LEU A 983 -32.81 13.42 58.78
C LEU A 983 -31.69 12.38 58.75
N LYS A 984 -31.36 11.82 57.57
CA LYS A 984 -30.24 10.88 57.43
C LYS A 984 -28.91 11.53 57.80
N TYR A 985 -28.63 12.75 57.31
CA TYR A 985 -27.40 13.47 57.61
C TYR A 985 -27.26 13.75 59.11
N TYR A 986 -28.30 14.31 59.73
CA TYR A 986 -28.30 14.61 61.17
C TYR A 986 -28.20 13.36 62.06
N ARG A 987 -28.81 12.24 61.65
CA ARG A 987 -28.66 10.95 62.35
C ARG A 987 -27.24 10.37 62.21
N THR A 988 -26.58 10.61 61.08
CA THR A 988 -25.18 10.24 60.90
C THR A 988 -24.27 11.09 61.80
N CYS A 989 -24.47 12.42 61.87
CA CYS A 989 -23.78 13.29 62.84
C CYS A 989 -23.97 12.80 64.28
N TYR A 990 -25.22 12.54 64.67
CA TYR A 990 -25.55 11.97 65.98
C TYR A 990 -24.77 10.68 66.28
N SER A 991 -24.73 9.75 65.32
CA SER A 991 -24.04 8.47 65.49
C SER A 991 -22.52 8.62 65.56
N LEU A 992 -21.97 9.58 64.82
CA LEU A 992 -20.55 9.92 64.80
C LEU A 992 -20.11 10.48 66.17
N CYS A 993 -20.84 11.47 66.71
CA CYS A 993 -20.56 12.06 68.01
C CYS A 993 -20.63 11.03 69.16
N ILE A 994 -21.62 10.12 69.13
CA ILE A 994 -21.72 9.04 70.12
C ILE A 994 -20.49 8.14 70.12
N LYS A 995 -19.95 7.82 68.93
CA LYS A 995 -18.77 6.97 68.82
C LYS A 995 -17.53 7.62 69.44
N GLU A 996 -17.33 8.91 69.21
CA GLU A 996 -16.20 9.67 69.77
C GLU A 996 -16.40 10.02 71.26
N GLY A 997 -17.55 9.68 71.85
CA GLY A 997 -17.87 9.94 73.25
C GLY A 997 -18.42 11.35 73.52
N ASP A 998 -18.69 12.14 72.47
CA ASP A 998 -19.30 13.46 72.58
C ASP A 998 -20.83 13.36 72.61
N PHE A 999 -21.36 13.01 73.78
CA PHE A 999 -22.81 12.87 74.00
C PHE A 999 -23.57 14.20 73.85
N ARG A 1000 -22.90 15.34 74.09
CA ARG A 1000 -23.51 16.68 74.00
C ARG A 1000 -23.76 17.07 72.55
N SER A 1001 -22.72 16.99 71.71
CA SER A 1001 -22.84 17.31 70.28
C SER A 1001 -23.74 16.33 69.52
N ALA A 1002 -23.86 15.09 69.98
CA ALA A 1002 -24.84 14.14 69.46
C ALA A 1002 -26.28 14.65 69.64
N VAL A 1003 -26.62 15.11 70.85
CA VAL A 1003 -27.94 15.66 71.18
C VAL A 1003 -28.18 16.95 70.41
N GLU A 1004 -27.18 17.84 70.31
CA GLU A 1004 -27.28 19.09 69.52
C GLU A 1004 -27.62 18.84 68.05
N SER A 1005 -26.98 17.84 67.43
CA SER A 1005 -27.23 17.48 66.03
C SER A 1005 -28.71 17.15 65.78
N LEU A 1006 -29.34 16.37 66.65
CA LEU A 1006 -30.77 16.04 66.54
C LEU A 1006 -31.68 17.21 66.95
N TYR A 1007 -31.26 18.02 67.92
CA TYR A 1007 -32.02 19.19 68.37
C TYR A 1007 -32.13 20.24 67.26
N ARG A 1008 -31.04 20.48 66.51
CA ARG A 1008 -31.02 21.43 65.39
C ARG A 1008 -31.88 20.97 64.20
N PHE A 1009 -31.88 19.67 63.89
CA PHE A 1009 -32.85 19.11 62.93
C PHE A 1009 -34.29 19.37 63.40
N ASN A 1010 -34.57 19.12 64.68
CA ASN A 1010 -35.89 19.32 65.26
C ASN A 1010 -36.32 20.80 65.25
N SER A 1011 -35.41 21.74 65.51
CA SER A 1011 -35.70 23.18 65.52
C SER A 1011 -36.04 23.72 64.13
N GLN A 1012 -35.35 23.26 63.08
CA GLN A 1012 -35.61 23.64 61.68
C GLN A 1012 -36.94 23.06 61.14
N LEU A 1013 -37.44 21.97 61.72
CA LEU A 1013 -38.67 21.28 61.28
C LEU A 1013 -39.97 21.80 61.93
N LYS A 1014 -39.90 22.74 62.88
CA LYS A 1014 -41.04 23.23 63.69
C LYS A 1014 -42.16 23.92 62.86
N THR A 1015 -42.01 24.09 61.55
CA THR A 1015 -43.00 24.74 60.66
C THR A 1015 -43.67 23.77 59.67
N GLY A 1016 -44.92 23.38 59.95
CA GLY A 1016 -45.86 22.75 59.00
C GLY A 1016 -46.41 21.38 59.44
N GLU A 1017 -47.73 21.17 59.29
CA GLU A 1017 -48.49 20.01 59.79
C GLU A 1017 -48.30 18.74 58.93
N SER A 1018 -47.69 17.69 59.50
CA SER A 1018 -47.72 16.33 58.95
C SER A 1018 -47.55 15.30 60.07
N SER A 1019 -48.41 14.27 60.10
CA SER A 1019 -48.40 13.23 61.16
C SER A 1019 -47.11 12.41 61.20
N GLU A 1020 -46.39 12.29 60.08
CA GLU A 1020 -45.09 11.62 60.01
C GLU A 1020 -43.97 12.47 60.63
N ARG A 1021 -44.05 13.81 60.52
CA ARG A 1021 -43.10 14.74 61.15
C ARG A 1021 -43.20 14.68 62.67
N ASP A 1022 -44.41 14.73 63.22
CA ASP A 1022 -44.62 14.70 64.68
C ASP A 1022 -44.07 13.42 65.31
N LYS A 1023 -44.21 12.29 64.63
CA LYS A 1023 -43.64 11.01 65.07
C LYS A 1023 -42.11 11.03 65.08
N ILE A 1024 -41.48 11.63 64.07
CA ILE A 1024 -40.02 11.77 64.00
C ILE A 1024 -39.52 12.70 65.11
N LEU A 1025 -40.15 13.86 65.29
CA LEU A 1025 -39.78 14.85 66.30
C LEU A 1025 -39.87 14.28 67.72
N ARG A 1026 -40.98 13.60 68.04
CA ARG A 1026 -41.19 12.93 69.35
C ARG A 1026 -40.13 11.87 69.61
N ASN A 1027 -39.83 11.04 68.61
CA ASN A 1027 -38.79 10.01 68.75
C ASN A 1027 -37.41 10.63 68.98
N ASN A 1028 -37.07 11.70 68.24
CA ASN A 1028 -35.79 12.40 68.42
C ASN A 1028 -35.67 13.02 69.82
N TYR A 1029 -36.72 13.67 70.36
CA TYR A 1029 -36.69 14.22 71.72
C TYR A 1029 -36.51 13.15 72.80
N LEU A 1030 -37.16 11.99 72.65
CA LEU A 1030 -36.95 10.86 73.58
C LEU A 1030 -35.51 10.36 73.55
N ILE A 1031 -34.90 10.28 72.36
CA ILE A 1031 -33.49 9.90 72.21
C ILE A 1031 -32.58 10.94 72.88
N MET A 1032 -32.82 12.23 72.65
CA MET A 1032 -32.08 13.34 73.26
C MET A 1032 -32.14 13.30 74.79
N LEU A 1033 -33.34 13.16 75.37
CA LEU A 1033 -33.54 13.10 76.82
C LEU A 1033 -32.87 11.88 77.45
N ASN A 1034 -32.91 10.73 76.78
CA ASN A 1034 -32.27 9.52 77.28
C ASN A 1034 -30.74 9.69 77.34
N ILE A 1035 -30.13 10.35 76.35
CA ILE A 1035 -28.68 10.60 76.34
C ILE A 1035 -28.29 11.67 77.36
N LEU A 1036 -29.00 12.79 77.43
CA LEU A 1036 -28.72 13.83 78.45
C LEU A 1036 -28.81 13.26 79.87
N LYS A 1037 -29.74 12.34 80.14
CA LYS A 1037 -29.85 11.66 81.44
C LYS A 1037 -28.70 10.70 81.75
N THR A 1038 -27.88 10.31 80.76
CA THR A 1038 -26.64 9.54 80.99
C THR A 1038 -25.45 10.42 81.39
N MET A 1039 -25.57 11.75 81.26
CA MET A 1039 -24.56 12.72 81.68
C MET A 1039 -24.80 13.19 83.12
N GLU A 1040 -23.75 13.68 83.79
CA GLU A 1040 -23.84 14.27 85.12
C GLU A 1040 -24.80 15.48 85.11
N VAL A 1041 -25.48 15.73 86.25
CA VAL A 1041 -26.59 16.69 86.36
C VAL A 1041 -26.19 18.10 85.90
N ASP A 1042 -24.94 18.50 86.16
CA ASP A 1042 -24.42 19.83 85.80
C ASP A 1042 -24.07 19.97 84.31
N ASP A 1043 -23.96 18.85 83.60
CA ASP A 1043 -23.58 18.77 82.18
C ASP A 1043 -24.77 18.54 81.23
N GLN A 1044 -26.00 18.46 81.77
CA GLN A 1044 -27.25 18.23 81.02
C GLN A 1044 -27.76 19.50 80.32
N TRP A 1045 -26.98 20.04 79.40
CA TRP A 1045 -27.33 21.20 78.60
C TRP A 1045 -26.81 21.07 77.17
N ILE A 1046 -27.43 21.79 76.24
CA ILE A 1046 -27.05 21.87 74.82
C ILE A 1046 -27.06 23.32 74.33
N LEU A 1047 -26.33 23.61 73.26
CA LEU A 1047 -26.39 24.91 72.58
C LEU A 1047 -27.42 24.90 71.45
N ARG A 1048 -28.25 25.94 71.47
CA ARG A 1048 -29.06 26.33 70.32
C ARG A 1048 -28.38 27.52 69.63
N HIS A 1049 -27.81 27.25 68.47
CA HIS A 1049 -27.30 28.30 67.58
C HIS A 1049 -28.47 28.94 66.83
N ASN A 1050 -28.77 30.21 67.11
CA ASN A 1050 -29.54 31.08 66.23
C ASN A 1050 -28.55 32.05 65.56
N ASN A 1051 -28.85 32.53 64.35
CA ASN A 1051 -27.93 33.30 63.48
C ASN A 1051 -27.19 34.50 64.13
N ASP A 1052 -27.56 34.97 65.33
CA ASP A 1052 -26.90 36.08 66.03
C ASP A 1052 -26.46 35.78 67.48
N GLU A 1053 -26.94 34.72 68.17
CA GLU A 1053 -26.57 34.37 69.57
C GLU A 1053 -26.75 32.87 69.89
N ASP A 1054 -25.83 32.32 70.71
CA ASP A 1054 -25.89 30.96 71.25
C ASP A 1054 -26.66 30.92 72.57
N VAL A 1055 -27.79 30.20 72.59
CA VAL A 1055 -28.64 30.06 73.78
C VAL A 1055 -28.48 28.68 74.39
N VAL A 1056 -28.14 28.60 75.68
CA VAL A 1056 -28.05 27.35 76.44
C VAL A 1056 -29.46 26.83 76.75
N ILE A 1057 -29.72 25.57 76.42
CA ILE A 1057 -30.97 24.87 76.74
C ILE A 1057 -30.66 23.73 77.70
N THR A 1058 -31.26 23.77 78.88
CA THR A 1058 -31.11 22.74 79.91
C THR A 1058 -31.99 21.52 79.60
N GLY A 1059 -31.61 20.35 80.13
CA GLY A 1059 -32.40 19.12 79.97
C GLY A 1059 -33.85 19.23 80.45
N LYS A 1060 -34.13 20.10 81.44
CA LYS A 1060 -35.49 20.40 81.93
C LYS A 1060 -36.32 21.21 80.92
N GLU A 1061 -35.70 22.16 80.25
CA GLU A 1061 -36.35 22.96 79.19
C GLU A 1061 -36.65 22.08 77.97
N LEU A 1062 -35.74 21.17 77.62
CA LEU A 1062 -35.95 20.19 76.55
C LEU A 1062 -37.09 19.20 76.87
N GLU A 1063 -37.22 18.79 78.13
CA GLU A 1063 -38.35 17.97 78.62
C GLU A 1063 -39.68 18.75 78.56
N HIS A 1064 -39.65 20.07 78.81
CA HIS A 1064 -40.80 20.94 78.63
C HIS A 1064 -41.21 21.07 77.15
N GLU A 1065 -40.25 21.30 76.25
CA GLU A 1065 -40.50 21.36 74.79
C GLU A 1065 -41.13 20.06 74.26
N TYR A 1066 -40.68 18.90 74.76
CA TYR A 1066 -41.28 17.61 74.42
C TYR A 1066 -42.73 17.47 74.92
N LEU A 1067 -43.01 17.90 76.16
CA LEU A 1067 -44.36 17.85 76.74
C LEU A 1067 -45.33 18.81 76.04
N ASP A 1068 -44.85 19.97 75.60
CA ASP A 1068 -45.66 20.93 74.85
C ASP A 1068 -45.96 20.48 73.42
N MET A 1069 -45.06 19.73 72.77
CA MET A 1069 -45.34 19.06 71.49
C MET A 1069 -46.34 17.88 71.63
N ARG A 1070 -46.50 17.32 72.83
CA ARG A 1070 -47.39 16.19 73.09
C ARG A 1070 -48.85 16.61 73.28
N LYS A 1071 -49.08 17.83 73.79
CA LYS A 1071 -50.41 18.47 73.87
C LYS A 1071 -50.93 18.78 72.47
#